data_AF-D7MIS3-F1
#
_entry.id   AF-D7MIS3-F1
#
_cell.length_a   1.000
_cell.length_b   1.000
_cell.length_c   1.000
_cell.angle_alpha   90.00
_cell.angle_beta   90.00
_cell.angle_gamma   90.00
#
_symmetry.space_group_name_H-M   'P 1'
#
loop_
_entity.id
_entity.type
_entity.pdbx_description
1 polymer ?
#
loop_
_entity_poly.entity_id
_entity_poly.type
_entity_poly.pdbx_seq_one_letter_code
_entity_poly.pdbx_strand_id
1 'polypeptide(L)'
;MEQFRQIGEVLGSLNALMVLQDDILINQRQCCLLLELFSLAFNTVAEEIRQNLKLEEKHTKWRALEQPLRELYRVFKEGELYVKHCMDNSDWWGKVINLHQNKDCVEFHIHNLFCYFSAVVEAIEAAGEISGLDPSEMERRRVVFSRKYDREWNDPKLFQWRFGKQYLVSRDICSRFEHSWREDRWNLVEALQEKRKSDSDDIGKTEKRLADLLLKKLTGLEQFNGKLFPSSILLGSKDYLVKRRLDADGQYKEIQWLGDSFAVRHFFSDLEPLSSEISSLLSLCHSNILQYLCGFYDEERKECFLVMELMHKDLQSYMKENCGPRRRYLFSIPVVIDIMLQIARGMEYLHGNDIFHGDLNPMNIHLKERSHTEGYFHAKISGFGLSSVVKAQSSRSSSKPGTPDPVIWYAPEVLAEMEQDLNGKTPKSKLTHKADVYSFAMVCFELITGKVPFEDSHLQGEPMAINIRMGERPLFPFPSPKYLVSLIKRCWHSEPSQRPNFSSICRILRYIKKFLVVNPDHGHPQMQTPLVDCWDLEARFLRKFPGDAGSHTASVNQIPFQLYSYRVSEREKMNPNSKESSEASDQSESVSVVEDPPNAIIARDTKSLCLDTISEYSDTRSVYSEAPIKKVSALKKSGEMAKLRRSPSLGSEKLRSTGTSPVKARSSPKVSALSPFGRSIKARKDNRLPLSPMSPLSPGIRRQHTGHASDSELT
;
A
#
# COMPACT_ATOMS: atom_id res chain seq x y z
N MET A 1 -0.25 12.49 25.20
CA MET A 1 -0.38 11.29 26.05
C MET A 1 -1.55 10.39 25.64
N GLU A 2 -2.80 10.86 25.59
CA GLU A 2 -3.97 9.98 25.38
C GLU A 2 -3.89 9.09 24.12
N GLN A 3 -3.46 9.63 22.96
CA GLN A 3 -3.25 8.80 21.76
C GLN A 3 -2.24 7.64 21.99
N PHE A 4 -1.20 7.85 22.80
CA PHE A 4 -0.25 6.79 23.16
C PHE A 4 -0.87 5.72 24.09
N ARG A 5 -1.77 6.13 24.99
CA ARG A 5 -2.57 5.22 25.83
C ARG A 5 -3.42 4.30 24.95
N GLN A 6 -4.07 4.87 23.92
CA GLN A 6 -4.92 4.14 22.96
C GLN A 6 -4.12 3.17 22.07
N ILE A 7 -2.88 3.51 21.67
CA ILE A 7 -1.96 2.54 21.02
C ILE A 7 -1.70 1.35 21.95
N GLY A 8 -1.45 1.61 23.24
CA GLY A 8 -1.25 0.57 24.26
C GLY A 8 -2.48 -0.32 24.48
N GLU A 9 -3.69 0.24 24.43
CA GLU A 9 -4.95 -0.53 24.50
C GLU A 9 -5.12 -1.47 23.31
N VAL A 10 -4.86 -0.98 22.08
CA VAL A 10 -4.92 -1.82 20.86
C VAL A 10 -3.85 -2.90 20.88
N LEU A 11 -2.62 -2.58 21.30
CA LEU A 11 -1.56 -3.58 21.45
C LEU A 11 -1.89 -4.61 22.54
N GLY A 12 -2.53 -4.19 23.65
CA GLY A 12 -3.05 -5.09 24.67
C GLY A 12 -4.12 -6.04 24.12
N SER A 13 -5.06 -5.52 23.33
CA SER A 13 -6.06 -6.36 22.65
C SER A 13 -5.43 -7.32 21.64
N LEU A 14 -4.38 -6.89 20.91
CA LEU A 14 -3.66 -7.71 19.94
C LEU A 14 -2.93 -8.87 20.64
N ASN A 15 -2.26 -8.59 21.76
CA ASN A 15 -1.65 -9.63 22.59
C ASN A 15 -2.69 -10.63 23.11
N ALA A 16 -3.84 -10.16 23.61
CA ALA A 16 -4.90 -11.02 24.13
C ALA A 16 -5.50 -11.95 23.04
N LEU A 17 -5.60 -11.48 21.80
CA LEU A 17 -6.00 -12.30 20.65
C LEU A 17 -4.93 -13.35 20.30
N MET A 18 -3.67 -12.94 20.25
CA MET A 18 -2.54 -13.81 19.90
C MET A 18 -2.14 -14.81 20.99
N VAL A 19 -2.78 -14.80 22.17
CA VAL A 19 -2.76 -15.96 23.09
C VAL A 19 -3.37 -17.19 22.42
N LEU A 20 -4.34 -16.99 21.51
CA LEU A 20 -5.00 -18.03 20.72
C LEU A 20 -4.39 -18.15 19.31
N GLN A 21 -3.10 -17.85 19.14
CA GLN A 21 -2.42 -17.91 17.84
C GLN A 21 -2.45 -19.30 17.19
N ASP A 22 -2.61 -20.38 17.97
CA ASP A 22 -2.64 -21.75 17.45
C ASP A 22 -3.97 -22.09 16.75
N ASP A 23 -5.02 -21.29 16.95
CA ASP A 23 -6.28 -21.36 16.18
C ASP A 23 -6.14 -20.70 14.79
N ILE A 24 -5.03 -19.97 14.52
CA ILE A 24 -4.79 -19.28 13.25
C ILE A 24 -4.25 -20.27 12.20
N LEU A 25 -5.17 -20.92 11.48
CA LEU A 25 -4.85 -21.93 10.46
C LEU A 25 -4.19 -21.37 9.19
N ILE A 26 -4.16 -20.04 8.98
CA ILE A 26 -3.58 -19.37 7.80
C ILE A 26 -2.97 -18.03 8.23
N ASN A 27 -1.78 -17.69 7.73
CA ASN A 27 -1.05 -16.45 8.03
C ASN A 27 -0.62 -16.29 9.51
N GLN A 28 -0.43 -17.39 10.24
CA GLN A 28 0.00 -17.37 11.65
C GLN A 28 1.32 -16.61 11.82
N ARG A 29 2.34 -16.91 11.01
CA ARG A 29 3.68 -16.33 11.13
C ARG A 29 3.71 -14.85 10.76
N GLN A 30 2.91 -14.45 9.78
CA GLN A 30 2.64 -13.05 9.48
C GLN A 30 1.92 -12.32 10.63
N CYS A 31 0.96 -12.97 11.32
CA CYS A 31 0.33 -12.38 12.51
C CYS A 31 1.33 -12.23 13.67
N CYS A 32 2.19 -13.22 13.92
CA CYS A 32 3.27 -13.15 14.91
C CYS A 32 4.27 -12.02 14.58
N LEU A 33 4.71 -11.91 13.32
CA LEU A 33 5.60 -10.84 12.83
C LEU A 33 4.99 -9.46 13.05
N LEU A 34 3.69 -9.30 12.78
CA LEU A 34 2.98 -8.03 12.94
C LEU A 34 2.86 -7.64 14.43
N LEU A 35 2.52 -8.59 15.31
CA LEU A 35 2.51 -8.38 16.76
C LEU A 35 3.88 -7.97 17.28
N GLU A 36 4.95 -8.64 16.85
CA GLU A 36 6.31 -8.34 17.30
C GLU A 36 6.77 -6.94 16.85
N LEU A 37 6.49 -6.56 15.59
CA LEU A 37 6.78 -5.23 15.08
C LEU A 37 5.98 -4.13 15.79
N PHE A 38 4.70 -4.36 16.09
CA PHE A 38 3.89 -3.40 16.85
C PHE A 38 4.37 -3.31 18.32
N SER A 39 4.80 -4.43 18.90
CA SER A 39 5.39 -4.47 20.25
C SER A 39 6.72 -3.69 20.30
N LEU A 40 7.60 -3.90 19.32
CA LEU A 40 8.86 -3.15 19.20
C LEU A 40 8.60 -1.67 18.92
N ALA A 41 7.65 -1.34 18.04
CA ALA A 41 7.26 0.03 17.74
C ALA A 41 6.78 0.75 19.00
N PHE A 42 5.87 0.14 19.78
CA PHE A 42 5.37 0.70 21.03
C PHE A 42 6.49 0.87 22.07
N ASN A 43 7.35 -0.14 22.26
CA ASN A 43 8.45 -0.09 23.21
C ASN A 43 9.50 0.97 22.84
N THR A 44 9.83 1.11 21.55
CA THR A 44 10.74 2.16 21.06
C THR A 44 10.14 3.55 21.28
N VAL A 45 8.85 3.76 20.96
CA VAL A 45 8.17 5.04 21.21
C VAL A 45 8.08 5.34 22.72
N ALA A 46 7.81 4.33 23.56
CA ALA A 46 7.81 4.47 25.02
C ALA A 46 9.18 4.95 25.52
N GLU A 47 10.27 4.36 25.00
CA GLU A 47 11.64 4.68 25.40
C GLU A 47 12.08 6.05 24.91
N GLU A 48 11.80 6.42 23.66
CA GLU A 48 12.10 7.76 23.13
C GLU A 48 11.31 8.86 23.86
N ILE A 49 10.05 8.60 24.23
CA ILE A 49 9.28 9.50 25.11
C ILE A 49 9.95 9.60 26.49
N ARG A 50 10.35 8.47 27.09
CA ARG A 50 10.94 8.40 28.43
C ARG A 50 12.33 9.04 28.53
N GLN A 51 13.12 9.00 27.47
CA GLN A 51 14.45 9.62 27.40
C GLN A 51 14.38 11.11 27.05
N ASN A 52 13.51 11.50 26.11
CA ASN A 52 13.53 12.84 25.53
C ASN A 52 12.48 13.81 26.09
N LEU A 53 11.42 13.36 26.78
CA LEU A 53 10.31 14.22 27.20
C LEU A 53 10.05 14.19 28.71
N LYS A 54 9.65 15.33 29.28
CA LYS A 54 9.25 15.45 30.68
C LYS A 54 7.72 15.28 30.80
N LEU A 55 7.27 14.41 31.70
CA LEU A 55 5.86 13.96 31.81
C LEU A 55 4.92 15.05 32.34
N GLU A 56 5.49 16.03 33.03
CA GLU A 56 4.82 17.21 33.58
C GLU A 56 4.34 18.13 32.45
N GLU A 57 5.05 18.14 31.31
CA GLU A 57 4.80 19.01 30.15
C GLU A 57 3.76 18.43 29.17
N LYS A 58 3.12 17.30 29.54
CA LYS A 58 2.21 16.49 28.70
C LYS A 58 0.99 17.23 28.13
N HIS A 59 0.63 18.38 28.69
CA HIS A 59 -0.51 19.21 28.28
C HIS A 59 -0.11 20.50 27.54
N THR A 60 1.18 20.83 27.48
CA THR A 60 1.67 22.09 26.92
C THR A 60 2.57 21.87 25.70
N LYS A 61 3.69 21.15 25.87
CA LYS A 61 4.71 20.99 24.82
C LYS A 61 4.48 19.78 23.92
N TRP A 62 3.68 18.82 24.36
CA TRP A 62 3.44 17.56 23.65
C TRP A 62 2.42 17.67 22.48
N ARG A 63 1.93 18.88 22.14
CA ARG A 63 0.89 19.08 21.11
C ARG A 63 1.32 18.56 19.72
N ALA A 64 2.59 18.69 19.37
CA ALA A 64 3.14 18.19 18.09
C ALA A 64 3.05 16.66 17.93
N LEU A 65 2.88 15.90 19.03
CA LEU A 65 2.76 14.45 19.02
C LEU A 65 1.33 13.95 18.70
N GLU A 66 0.32 14.83 18.72
CA GLU A 66 -1.07 14.41 18.64
C GLU A 66 -1.39 13.70 17.31
N GLN A 67 -1.11 14.33 16.17
CA GLN A 67 -1.41 13.75 14.86
C GLN A 67 -0.50 12.55 14.51
N PRO A 68 0.83 12.58 14.74
CA PRO A 68 1.68 11.40 14.52
C PRO A 68 1.24 10.18 15.31
N LEU A 69 0.86 10.34 16.58
CA LEU A 69 0.35 9.23 17.40
C LEU A 69 -1.06 8.80 17.00
N ARG A 70 -1.93 9.71 16.53
CA ARG A 70 -3.25 9.38 15.96
C ARG A 70 -3.12 8.50 14.71
N GLU A 71 -2.20 8.82 13.81
CA GLU A 71 -1.94 8.01 12.61
C GLU A 71 -1.32 6.65 12.99
N LEU A 72 -0.40 6.61 13.96
CA LEU A 72 0.19 5.35 14.44
C LEU A 72 -0.86 4.45 15.12
N TYR A 73 -1.75 5.02 15.94
CA TYR A 73 -2.92 4.32 16.49
C TYR A 73 -3.79 3.73 15.38
N ARG A 74 -3.98 4.46 14.27
CA ARG A 74 -4.76 3.97 13.13
C ARG A 74 -4.13 2.76 12.46
N VAL A 75 -2.81 2.75 12.25
CA VAL A 75 -2.09 1.56 11.73
C VAL A 75 -2.21 0.37 12.68
N PHE A 76 -2.07 0.61 13.98
CA PHE A 76 -2.24 -0.44 14.99
C PHE A 76 -3.65 -1.04 14.93
N LYS A 77 -4.69 -0.20 14.76
CA LYS A 77 -6.08 -0.64 14.62
C LYS A 77 -6.32 -1.38 13.30
N GLU A 78 -5.75 -0.93 12.18
CA GLU A 78 -5.78 -1.66 10.90
C GLU A 78 -5.17 -3.07 11.04
N GLY A 79 -4.04 -3.21 11.75
CA GLY A 79 -3.41 -4.51 12.01
C GLY A 79 -4.18 -5.43 12.97
N GLU A 80 -4.85 -4.88 13.99
CA GLU A 80 -5.76 -5.64 14.86
C GLU A 80 -6.92 -6.25 14.08
N LEU A 81 -7.46 -5.51 13.10
CA LEU A 81 -8.54 -6.00 12.23
C LEU A 81 -8.06 -7.10 11.28
N TYR A 82 -6.83 -7.01 10.77
CA TYR A 82 -6.21 -8.07 9.96
C TYR A 82 -6.01 -9.37 10.72
N VAL A 83 -5.49 -9.30 11.96
CA VAL A 83 -5.35 -10.49 12.81
C VAL A 83 -6.72 -11.08 13.13
N LYS A 84 -7.74 -10.26 13.44
CA LYS A 84 -9.12 -10.73 13.62
C LYS A 84 -9.70 -11.42 12.39
N HIS A 85 -9.44 -10.91 11.19
CA HIS A 85 -9.88 -11.56 9.95
C HIS A 85 -9.17 -12.91 9.72
N CYS A 86 -7.87 -13.01 10.03
CA CYS A 86 -7.14 -14.28 9.99
C CYS A 86 -7.66 -15.28 11.04
N MET A 87 -8.14 -14.81 12.19
CA MET A 87 -8.73 -15.62 13.27
C MET A 87 -10.21 -16.01 13.09
N ASP A 88 -10.97 -15.36 12.20
CA ASP A 88 -12.45 -15.50 12.14
C ASP A 88 -12.91 -16.95 11.90
N ASN A 89 -14.06 -17.38 12.42
CA ASN A 89 -14.53 -18.78 12.27
C ASN A 89 -15.37 -18.98 10.99
N SER A 90 -14.97 -18.34 9.90
CA SER A 90 -15.53 -18.51 8.55
C SER A 90 -15.05 -19.82 7.89
N ASP A 91 -15.64 -20.16 6.74
CA ASP A 91 -15.31 -21.39 6.01
C ASP A 91 -13.82 -21.48 5.67
N TRP A 92 -13.22 -22.65 5.92
CA TRP A 92 -11.80 -22.84 5.75
C TRP A 92 -11.36 -22.76 4.28
N TRP A 93 -12.16 -23.26 3.33
CA TRP A 93 -11.84 -23.14 1.91
C TRP A 93 -12.04 -21.70 1.42
N GLY A 94 -13.11 -21.02 1.83
CA GLY A 94 -13.34 -19.59 1.55
C GLY A 94 -12.15 -18.73 1.98
N LYS A 95 -11.69 -18.94 3.22
CA LYS A 95 -10.44 -18.36 3.74
C LYS A 95 -9.22 -18.71 2.89
N VAL A 96 -9.01 -19.98 2.52
CA VAL A 96 -7.84 -20.35 1.69
C VAL A 96 -7.87 -19.63 0.35
N ILE A 97 -9.03 -19.55 -0.34
CA ILE A 97 -9.14 -18.80 -1.60
C ILE A 97 -8.80 -17.32 -1.40
N ASN A 98 -9.26 -16.69 -0.31
CA ASN A 98 -8.96 -15.29 0.01
C ASN A 98 -7.50 -15.04 0.46
N LEU A 99 -6.85 -16.00 1.15
CA LEU A 99 -5.60 -15.75 1.89
C LEU A 99 -4.35 -16.48 1.37
N HIS A 100 -4.47 -17.50 0.51
CA HIS A 100 -3.33 -18.33 0.04
C HIS A 100 -2.20 -17.57 -0.70
N GLN A 101 -2.49 -16.38 -1.24
CA GLN A 101 -1.52 -15.47 -1.85
C GLN A 101 -1.47 -14.11 -1.13
N ASN A 102 -1.94 -14.01 0.11
CA ASN A 102 -1.90 -12.75 0.85
C ASN A 102 -0.45 -12.31 1.14
N LYS A 103 -0.17 -11.01 1.02
CA LYS A 103 1.08 -10.35 1.46
C LYS A 103 0.83 -9.10 2.31
N ASP A 104 -0.42 -8.84 2.71
CA ASP A 104 -0.84 -7.56 3.27
C ASP A 104 -0.20 -7.23 4.62
N CYS A 105 0.24 -8.26 5.38
CA CYS A 105 1.09 -8.07 6.56
C CYS A 105 2.29 -7.16 6.23
N VAL A 106 3.09 -7.51 5.22
CA VAL A 106 4.26 -6.74 4.80
C VAL A 106 3.85 -5.55 3.93
N GLU A 107 3.09 -5.81 2.88
CA GLU A 107 2.82 -4.84 1.81
C GLU A 107 1.74 -3.80 2.16
N PHE A 108 0.96 -3.98 3.22
CA PHE A 108 0.00 -2.98 3.67
C PHE A 108 0.28 -2.51 5.10
N HIS A 109 0.28 -3.41 6.09
CA HIS A 109 0.37 -3.02 7.50
C HIS A 109 1.79 -2.54 7.89
N ILE A 110 2.84 -3.29 7.55
CA ILE A 110 4.23 -2.90 7.85
C ILE A 110 4.68 -1.73 6.96
N HIS A 111 4.24 -1.68 5.70
CA HIS A 111 4.40 -0.50 4.84
C HIS A 111 3.83 0.77 5.51
N ASN A 112 2.59 0.73 5.98
CA ASN A 112 1.94 1.87 6.62
C ASN A 112 2.62 2.22 7.96
N LEU A 113 3.04 1.22 8.75
CA LEU A 113 3.83 1.42 9.96
C LEU A 113 5.08 2.27 9.67
N PHE A 114 5.92 1.87 8.71
CA PHE A 114 7.18 2.59 8.42
C PHE A 114 6.97 4.00 7.84
N CYS A 115 5.88 4.22 7.10
CA CYS A 115 5.51 5.56 6.64
C CYS A 115 5.24 6.53 7.80
N TYR A 116 4.47 6.11 8.81
CA TYR A 116 4.07 6.99 9.92
C TYR A 116 5.05 6.97 11.10
N PHE A 117 5.74 5.86 11.35
CA PHE A 117 6.70 5.73 12.44
C PHE A 117 7.84 6.76 12.32
N SER A 118 8.26 7.05 11.09
CA SER A 118 9.24 8.11 10.80
C SER A 118 8.76 9.50 11.24
N ALA A 119 7.47 9.81 11.08
CA ALA A 119 6.86 11.04 11.60
C ALA A 119 6.80 11.08 13.13
N VAL A 120 6.53 9.93 13.78
CA VAL A 120 6.50 9.83 15.25
C VAL A 120 7.87 10.07 15.86
N VAL A 121 8.95 9.49 15.30
CA VAL A 121 10.32 9.76 15.75
C VAL A 121 10.67 11.25 15.58
N GLU A 122 10.44 11.82 14.39
CA GLU A 122 10.74 13.25 14.14
C GLU A 122 9.93 14.20 15.04
N ALA A 123 8.69 13.85 15.40
CA ALA A 123 7.87 14.64 16.31
C ALA A 123 8.29 14.53 17.79
N ILE A 124 8.82 13.37 18.23
CA ILE A 124 9.42 13.21 19.57
C ILE A 124 10.71 14.02 19.68
N GLU A 125 11.53 14.03 18.63
CA GLU A 125 12.74 14.87 18.58
C GLU A 125 12.39 16.37 18.62
N ALA A 126 11.41 16.81 17.83
CA ALA A 126 10.96 18.20 17.82
C ALA A 126 10.35 18.64 19.17
N ALA A 127 9.57 17.78 19.84
CA ALA A 127 9.11 18.03 21.20
C ALA A 127 10.26 17.97 22.23
N GLY A 128 11.28 17.15 21.98
CA GLY A 128 12.49 17.00 22.80
C GLY A 128 13.41 18.21 22.74
N GLU A 129 13.53 18.89 21.60
CA GLU A 129 14.27 20.16 21.44
C GLU A 129 13.76 21.27 22.38
N ILE A 130 12.46 21.24 22.73
CA ILE A 130 11.82 22.26 23.57
C ILE A 130 11.46 21.77 25.00
N SER A 131 11.68 20.50 25.33
CA SER A 131 11.28 19.93 26.63
C SER A 131 12.25 20.28 27.76
N GLY A 132 11.72 20.63 28.93
CA GLY A 132 12.46 21.15 30.08
C GLY A 132 12.51 22.68 30.18
N LEU A 133 13.13 23.16 31.26
CA LEU A 133 13.23 24.60 31.59
C LEU A 133 14.66 25.15 31.53
N ASP A 134 15.68 24.29 31.44
CA ASP A 134 17.08 24.70 31.32
C ASP A 134 17.42 24.97 29.83
N PRO A 135 17.80 26.21 29.45
CA PRO A 135 18.25 26.51 28.09
C PRO A 135 19.48 25.71 27.67
N SER A 136 20.35 25.34 28.61
CA SER A 136 21.57 24.57 28.37
C SER A 136 21.25 23.12 27.95
N GLU A 137 20.30 22.48 28.64
CA GLU A 137 19.77 21.17 28.26
C GLU A 137 19.10 21.22 26.88
N MET A 138 18.24 22.22 26.63
CA MET A 138 17.53 22.39 25.34
C MET A 138 18.50 22.59 24.16
N GLU A 139 19.49 23.47 24.29
CA GLU A 139 20.49 23.67 23.22
C GLU A 139 21.36 22.42 23.00
N ARG A 140 21.75 21.73 24.08
CA ARG A 140 22.46 20.44 23.96
C ARG A 140 21.63 19.40 23.20
N ARG A 141 20.32 19.32 23.45
CA ARG A 141 19.39 18.43 22.74
C ARG A 141 19.28 18.80 21.26
N ARG A 142 19.12 20.10 20.95
CA ARG A 142 19.12 20.63 19.58
C ARG A 142 20.40 20.26 18.81
N VAL A 143 21.58 20.41 19.42
CA VAL A 143 22.85 20.02 18.79
C VAL A 143 22.92 18.51 18.54
N VAL A 144 22.40 17.67 19.46
CA VAL A 144 22.35 16.21 19.28
C VAL A 144 21.41 15.81 18.14
N PHE A 145 20.19 16.35 18.09
CA PHE A 145 19.24 16.05 17.02
C PHE A 145 19.65 16.67 15.68
N SER A 146 20.36 17.80 15.66
CA SER A 146 20.96 18.35 14.44
C SER A 146 21.99 17.36 13.86
N ARG A 147 22.93 16.89 14.68
CA ARG A 147 23.97 15.92 14.28
C ARG A 147 23.44 14.54 13.87
N LYS A 148 22.21 14.18 14.28
CA LYS A 148 21.53 12.97 13.78
C LYS A 148 21.36 13.01 12.25
N TYR A 149 21.19 14.21 11.68
CA TYR A 149 20.95 14.41 10.25
C TYR A 149 22.18 14.96 9.50
N ASP A 150 23.40 14.77 10.05
CA ASP A 150 24.63 15.10 9.35
C ASP A 150 24.79 14.26 8.06
N ARG A 151 25.32 14.88 7.00
CA ARG A 151 25.48 14.29 5.65
C ARG A 151 26.22 12.95 5.61
N GLU A 152 27.11 12.73 6.59
CA GLU A 152 27.91 11.50 6.75
C GLU A 152 27.05 10.25 7.02
N TRP A 153 25.89 10.41 7.66
CA TRP A 153 24.99 9.29 8.01
C TRP A 153 24.05 8.89 6.86
N ASN A 154 24.01 9.66 5.79
CA ASN A 154 23.14 9.40 4.64
C ASN A 154 23.76 8.34 3.70
N ASP A 155 23.81 7.10 4.20
CA ASP A 155 24.11 5.85 3.48
C ASP A 155 23.20 4.74 4.07
N PRO A 156 22.65 3.82 3.25
CA PRO A 156 21.71 2.80 3.75
C PRO A 156 22.28 1.89 4.84
N LYS A 157 23.57 1.52 4.76
CA LYS A 157 24.22 0.58 5.69
C LYS A 157 24.60 1.29 6.98
N LEU A 158 25.11 2.52 6.91
CA LEU A 158 25.39 3.35 8.08
C LEU A 158 24.09 3.70 8.83
N PHE A 159 23.01 4.05 8.11
CA PHE A 159 21.70 4.26 8.70
C PHE A 159 21.17 3.00 9.39
N GLN A 160 21.19 1.83 8.72
CA GLN A 160 20.72 0.58 9.32
C GLN A 160 21.55 0.20 10.57
N TRP A 161 22.88 0.39 10.52
CA TRP A 161 23.75 0.11 11.66
C TRP A 161 23.52 1.08 12.83
N ARG A 162 23.42 2.39 12.56
CA ARG A 162 23.36 3.44 13.59
C ARG A 162 21.96 3.64 14.18
N PHE A 163 20.93 3.52 13.36
CA PHE A 163 19.54 3.89 13.66
C PHE A 163 18.53 2.77 13.37
N GLY A 164 18.93 1.62 12.80
CA GLY A 164 17.99 0.55 12.42
C GLY A 164 17.19 -0.07 13.56
N LYS A 165 17.64 0.06 14.82
CA LYS A 165 16.80 -0.25 16.00
C LYS A 165 15.72 0.81 16.24
N GLN A 166 16.08 2.09 16.16
CA GLN A 166 15.16 3.22 16.33
C GLN A 166 14.07 3.21 15.25
N TYR A 167 14.41 2.91 14.00
CA TYR A 167 13.46 2.87 12.87
C TYR A 167 12.97 1.45 12.52
N LEU A 168 13.05 0.49 13.46
CA LEU A 168 12.51 -0.88 13.35
C LEU A 168 13.09 -1.78 12.22
N VAL A 169 13.98 -1.26 11.38
CA VAL A 169 14.63 -1.98 10.26
C VAL A 169 15.94 -2.66 10.66
N SER A 170 15.95 -3.36 11.80
CA SER A 170 17.11 -4.15 12.21
C SER A 170 17.33 -5.34 11.27
N ARG A 171 18.58 -5.78 11.12
CA ARG A 171 18.96 -6.81 10.12
C ARG A 171 18.25 -8.16 10.32
N ASP A 172 17.93 -8.51 11.57
CA ASP A 172 17.14 -9.68 11.94
C ASP A 172 15.70 -9.55 11.42
N ILE A 173 15.02 -8.50 11.85
CA ILE A 173 13.63 -8.16 11.49
C ILE A 173 13.45 -8.12 9.97
N CYS A 174 14.34 -7.43 9.25
CA CYS A 174 14.27 -7.32 7.78
C CYS A 174 14.45 -8.67 7.05
N SER A 175 15.12 -9.66 7.65
CA SER A 175 15.24 -11.01 7.09
C SER A 175 13.95 -11.83 7.24
N ARG A 176 13.12 -11.48 8.23
CA ARG A 176 11.92 -12.24 8.58
C ARG A 176 10.71 -11.91 7.72
N PHE A 177 10.66 -10.76 7.04
CA PHE A 177 9.52 -10.36 6.18
C PHE A 177 9.22 -11.43 5.11
N GLU A 178 10.23 -11.79 4.33
CA GLU A 178 10.11 -12.86 3.33
C GLU A 178 10.19 -14.27 3.94
N HIS A 179 10.63 -14.44 5.19
CA HIS A 179 10.63 -15.75 5.84
C HIS A 179 9.23 -16.14 6.33
N SER A 180 8.53 -15.25 7.05
CA SER A 180 7.19 -15.52 7.60
C SER A 180 6.18 -15.85 6.50
N TRP A 181 6.19 -15.11 5.38
CA TRP A 181 5.33 -15.40 4.23
C TRP A 181 5.61 -16.77 3.60
N ARG A 182 6.89 -17.16 3.45
CA ARG A 182 7.26 -18.49 2.93
C ARG A 182 6.92 -19.62 3.88
N GLU A 183 7.03 -19.40 5.19
CA GLU A 183 6.66 -20.40 6.21
C GLU A 183 5.14 -20.60 6.27
N ASP A 184 4.34 -19.53 6.29
CA ASP A 184 2.88 -19.62 6.20
C ASP A 184 2.41 -20.36 4.92
N ARG A 185 3.06 -20.08 3.78
CA ARG A 185 2.80 -20.78 2.51
C ARG A 185 3.14 -22.28 2.60
N TRP A 186 4.21 -22.64 3.30
CA TRP A 186 4.59 -24.05 3.50
C TRP A 186 3.58 -24.77 4.40
N ASN A 187 3.23 -24.17 5.54
CA ASN A 187 2.25 -24.71 6.49
C ASN A 187 0.88 -24.94 5.81
N LEU A 188 0.45 -24.00 4.96
CA LEU A 188 -0.77 -24.14 4.15
C LEU A 188 -0.68 -25.31 3.15
N VAL A 189 0.47 -25.54 2.53
CA VAL A 189 0.70 -26.69 1.64
C VAL A 189 0.64 -28.01 2.42
N GLU A 190 1.16 -28.08 3.64
CA GLU A 190 1.05 -29.27 4.49
C GLU A 190 -0.41 -29.54 4.91
N ALA A 191 -1.14 -28.52 5.37
CA ALA A 191 -2.56 -28.64 5.73
C ALA A 191 -3.46 -29.06 4.54
N LEU A 192 -3.18 -28.55 3.34
CA LEU A 192 -3.85 -28.99 2.10
C LEU A 192 -3.52 -30.45 1.74
N GLN A 193 -2.27 -30.89 1.94
CA GLN A 193 -1.90 -32.30 1.74
C GLN A 193 -2.58 -33.23 2.75
N GLU A 194 -2.70 -32.83 4.02
CA GLU A 194 -3.38 -33.60 5.05
C GLU A 194 -4.88 -33.75 4.74
N LYS A 195 -5.59 -32.64 4.46
CA LYS A 195 -7.01 -32.68 4.07
C LYS A 195 -7.26 -33.49 2.81
N ARG A 196 -6.32 -33.51 1.84
CA ARG A 196 -6.41 -34.41 0.67
C ARG A 196 -6.30 -35.89 1.06
N LYS A 197 -5.36 -36.22 1.96
CA LYS A 197 -5.07 -37.59 2.43
C LYS A 197 -6.11 -38.14 3.42
N SER A 198 -6.94 -37.30 4.03
CA SER A 198 -8.01 -37.76 4.92
C SER A 198 -9.10 -38.48 4.11
N ASP A 199 -9.19 -39.80 4.25
CA ASP A 199 -10.23 -40.64 3.61
C ASP A 199 -11.52 -40.75 4.44
N SER A 200 -11.78 -39.75 5.28
CA SER A 200 -13.11 -39.46 5.83
C SER A 200 -14.13 -39.16 4.72
N ASP A 201 -15.23 -39.92 4.66
CA ASP A 201 -16.30 -39.76 3.66
C ASP A 201 -16.95 -38.36 3.65
N ASP A 202 -16.79 -37.57 4.72
CA ASP A 202 -17.30 -36.19 4.83
C ASP A 202 -16.64 -35.21 3.85
N ILE A 203 -15.39 -35.44 3.39
CA ILE A 203 -14.70 -34.52 2.47
C ILE A 203 -15.15 -34.80 1.03
N GLY A 204 -15.86 -33.83 0.46
CA GLY A 204 -16.46 -33.92 -0.86
C GLY A 204 -15.45 -34.11 -2.00
N LYS A 205 -15.88 -34.82 -3.05
CA LYS A 205 -15.08 -35.01 -4.28
C LYS A 205 -14.69 -33.68 -4.97
N THR A 206 -15.43 -32.60 -4.71
CA THR A 206 -15.11 -31.23 -5.12
C THR A 206 -13.97 -30.64 -4.30
N GLU A 207 -13.97 -30.83 -2.98
CA GLU A 207 -12.94 -30.33 -2.06
C GLU A 207 -11.59 -31.03 -2.28
N LYS A 208 -11.58 -32.36 -2.45
CA LYS A 208 -10.32 -33.08 -2.78
C LYS A 208 -9.71 -32.58 -4.11
N ARG A 209 -10.55 -32.26 -5.12
CA ARG A 209 -10.10 -31.62 -6.37
C ARG A 209 -9.56 -30.20 -6.15
N LEU A 210 -10.24 -29.40 -5.32
CA LEU A 210 -9.79 -28.05 -4.97
C LEU A 210 -8.42 -28.09 -4.24
N ALA A 211 -8.22 -29.07 -3.36
CA ALA A 211 -6.95 -29.34 -2.69
C ALA A 211 -5.81 -29.56 -3.69
N ASP A 212 -5.98 -30.50 -4.64
CA ASP A 212 -4.96 -30.81 -5.66
C ASP A 212 -4.62 -29.61 -6.54
N LEU A 213 -5.61 -28.80 -6.91
CA LEU A 213 -5.43 -27.62 -7.76
C LEU A 213 -4.73 -26.47 -7.03
N LEU A 214 -5.07 -26.23 -5.75
CA LEU A 214 -4.35 -25.27 -4.91
C LEU A 214 -2.93 -25.75 -4.59
N LEU A 215 -2.72 -27.04 -4.36
CA LEU A 215 -1.38 -27.63 -4.19
C LEU A 215 -0.51 -27.42 -5.44
N LYS A 216 -1.06 -27.60 -6.65
CA LYS A 216 -0.37 -27.25 -7.90
C LYS A 216 -0.01 -25.75 -7.95
N LYS A 217 -0.95 -24.85 -7.66
CA LYS A 217 -0.71 -23.38 -7.63
C LYS A 217 0.33 -22.97 -6.59
N LEU A 218 0.38 -23.63 -5.43
CA LEU A 218 1.24 -23.25 -4.31
C LEU A 218 2.65 -23.86 -4.40
N THR A 219 2.80 -25.07 -4.94
CA THR A 219 4.11 -25.73 -5.07
C THR A 219 4.89 -25.34 -6.32
N GLY A 220 4.21 -24.96 -7.42
CA GLY A 220 4.88 -24.63 -8.68
C GLY A 220 5.61 -25.79 -9.36
N LEU A 221 5.38 -27.04 -8.91
CA LEU A 221 5.98 -28.26 -9.46
C LEU A 221 5.52 -28.58 -10.88
N GLU A 222 4.38 -28.02 -11.28
CA GLU A 222 4.08 -27.74 -12.68
C GLU A 222 4.11 -26.22 -12.84
N GLN A 223 4.73 -25.73 -13.92
CA GLN A 223 4.42 -24.39 -14.41
C GLN A 223 2.91 -24.31 -14.65
N PHE A 224 2.30 -23.15 -14.41
CA PHE A 224 0.88 -22.94 -14.65
C PHE A 224 0.66 -22.92 -16.19
N ASN A 225 0.50 -24.10 -16.77
CA ASN A 225 0.53 -24.36 -18.22
C ASN A 225 -0.76 -23.91 -18.92
N GLY A 226 -1.27 -22.71 -18.61
CA GLY A 226 -2.54 -22.18 -19.10
C GLY A 226 -3.80 -22.89 -18.60
N LYS A 227 -3.68 -24.07 -17.99
CA LYS A 227 -4.81 -24.92 -17.60
C LYS A 227 -5.54 -24.39 -16.38
N LEU A 228 -6.59 -23.63 -16.66
CA LEU A 228 -7.60 -23.20 -15.71
C LEU A 228 -8.36 -24.40 -15.13
N PHE A 229 -9.01 -24.17 -13.99
CA PHE A 229 -9.75 -25.20 -13.27
C PHE A 229 -11.06 -25.55 -13.99
N PRO A 230 -11.56 -26.80 -13.96
CA PRO A 230 -12.84 -27.12 -14.58
C PRO A 230 -14.00 -26.31 -13.99
N SER A 231 -14.82 -25.69 -14.85
CA SER A 231 -16.01 -24.88 -14.48
C SER A 231 -16.90 -25.57 -13.43
N SER A 232 -17.06 -26.90 -13.54
CA SER A 232 -17.79 -27.78 -12.63
C SER A 232 -17.36 -27.75 -11.16
N ILE A 233 -16.17 -27.25 -10.81
CA ILE A 233 -15.75 -27.08 -9.41
C ILE A 233 -16.42 -25.85 -8.77
N LEU A 234 -16.56 -24.76 -9.54
CA LEU A 234 -17.26 -23.55 -9.11
C LEU A 234 -18.78 -23.74 -9.25
N LEU A 235 -19.24 -24.06 -10.45
CA LEU A 235 -20.66 -24.16 -10.80
C LEU A 235 -21.36 -25.40 -10.18
N GLY A 236 -20.58 -26.41 -9.76
CA GLY A 236 -21.08 -27.61 -9.08
C GLY A 236 -21.03 -27.53 -7.55
N SER A 237 -20.63 -26.39 -6.95
CA SER A 237 -20.71 -26.22 -5.50
C SER A 237 -22.16 -26.05 -5.05
N LYS A 238 -22.52 -26.67 -3.92
CA LYS A 238 -23.89 -26.64 -3.37
C LYS A 238 -24.36 -25.23 -2.95
N ASP A 239 -23.41 -24.33 -2.71
CA ASP A 239 -23.63 -22.97 -2.22
C ASP A 239 -23.37 -21.89 -3.28
N TYR A 240 -23.01 -22.27 -4.52
CA TYR A 240 -22.73 -21.33 -5.58
C TYR A 240 -23.99 -20.56 -5.99
N LEU A 241 -23.99 -19.25 -5.74
CA LEU A 241 -25.11 -18.36 -6.04
C LEU A 241 -24.63 -17.04 -6.63
N VAL A 242 -25.15 -16.67 -7.81
CA VAL A 242 -24.97 -15.32 -8.36
C VAL A 242 -25.91 -14.36 -7.63
N LYS A 243 -25.36 -13.49 -6.78
CA LYS A 243 -26.13 -12.52 -5.99
C LYS A 243 -26.63 -11.33 -6.82
N ARG A 244 -25.75 -10.74 -7.62
CA ARG A 244 -26.06 -9.61 -8.51
C ARG A 244 -25.05 -9.47 -9.65
N ARG A 245 -25.37 -8.66 -10.66
CA ARG A 245 -24.39 -8.10 -11.59
C ARG A 245 -23.73 -6.88 -10.95
N LEU A 246 -22.46 -6.66 -11.27
CA LEU A 246 -21.66 -5.50 -10.83
C LEU A 246 -21.59 -4.44 -11.95
N ASP A 247 -21.61 -4.88 -13.20
CA ASP A 247 -21.61 -4.06 -14.41
C ASP A 247 -22.92 -4.16 -15.20
N ALA A 248 -23.17 -3.19 -16.08
CA ALA A 248 -24.31 -3.22 -16.99
C ALA A 248 -24.19 -4.31 -18.06
N ASP A 249 -22.95 -4.62 -18.49
CA ASP A 249 -22.66 -5.56 -19.57
C ASP A 249 -22.67 -7.03 -19.11
N GLY A 250 -22.77 -7.26 -17.79
CA GLY A 250 -22.92 -8.57 -17.17
C GLY A 250 -21.67 -9.43 -17.16
N GLN A 251 -20.49 -8.86 -17.42
CA GLN A 251 -19.21 -9.56 -17.30
C GLN A 251 -18.85 -9.76 -15.83
N TYR A 252 -19.10 -8.77 -14.98
CA TYR A 252 -18.73 -8.79 -13.58
C TYR A 252 -19.94 -9.14 -12.70
N LYS A 253 -19.80 -10.17 -11.87
CA LYS A 253 -20.88 -10.72 -11.05
C LYS A 253 -20.42 -10.82 -9.60
N GLU A 254 -21.27 -10.46 -8.66
CA GLU A 254 -21.09 -10.85 -7.26
C GLU A 254 -21.61 -12.29 -7.12
N ILE A 255 -20.77 -13.17 -6.62
CA ILE A 255 -21.13 -14.55 -6.29
C ILE A 255 -20.99 -14.80 -4.79
N GLN A 256 -21.72 -15.79 -4.30
CA GLN A 256 -21.41 -16.50 -3.06
C GLN A 256 -20.88 -17.88 -3.41
N TRP A 257 -19.80 -18.30 -2.73
CA TRP A 257 -19.13 -19.58 -2.93
C TRP A 257 -18.18 -19.83 -1.76
N LEU A 258 -18.11 -21.06 -1.25
CA LEU A 258 -17.36 -21.43 -0.05
C LEU A 258 -17.72 -20.53 1.16
N GLY A 259 -19.02 -20.28 1.34
CA GLY A 259 -19.57 -19.38 2.37
C GLY A 259 -19.34 -17.88 2.13
N ASP A 260 -18.18 -17.51 1.59
CA ASP A 260 -17.72 -16.14 1.32
C ASP A 260 -18.37 -15.50 0.07
N SER A 261 -18.14 -14.21 -0.13
CA SER A 261 -18.64 -13.44 -1.28
C SER A 261 -17.51 -12.87 -2.12
N PHE A 262 -17.52 -13.19 -3.42
CA PHE A 262 -16.47 -12.88 -4.37
C PHE A 262 -17.01 -12.09 -5.57
N ALA A 263 -16.11 -11.40 -6.28
CA ALA A 263 -16.39 -10.94 -7.63
C ALA A 263 -15.93 -12.00 -8.65
N VAL A 264 -16.64 -12.13 -9.76
CA VAL A 264 -16.24 -12.97 -10.90
C VAL A 264 -16.32 -12.16 -12.19
N ARG A 265 -15.23 -12.15 -12.95
CA ARG A 265 -15.22 -11.74 -14.36
C ARG A 265 -15.52 -12.95 -15.23
N HIS A 266 -16.60 -12.89 -16.00
CA HIS A 266 -17.10 -13.97 -16.85
C HIS A 266 -17.15 -13.54 -18.32
N PHE A 267 -16.53 -14.31 -19.20
CA PHE A 267 -16.48 -14.02 -20.64
C PHE A 267 -16.36 -15.29 -21.49
N PHE A 268 -16.72 -15.18 -22.76
CA PHE A 268 -16.59 -16.24 -23.76
C PHE A 268 -15.30 -16.02 -24.57
N SER A 269 -14.43 -17.04 -24.65
CA SER A 269 -13.24 -17.02 -25.52
C SER A 269 -12.59 -18.40 -25.61
N ASP A 270 -11.78 -18.61 -26.64
CA ASP A 270 -10.88 -19.76 -26.73
C ASP A 270 -9.68 -19.58 -25.78
N LEU A 271 -9.39 -20.59 -24.96
CA LEU A 271 -8.34 -20.50 -23.93
C LEU A 271 -6.91 -20.47 -24.49
N GLU A 272 -6.62 -21.14 -25.61
CA GLU A 272 -5.26 -21.23 -26.17
C GLU A 272 -4.56 -19.86 -26.33
N PRO A 273 -5.13 -18.86 -27.05
CA PRO A 273 -4.49 -17.55 -27.21
C PRO A 273 -4.40 -16.72 -25.91
N LEU A 274 -5.21 -17.03 -24.89
CA LEU A 274 -5.25 -16.32 -23.61
C LEU A 274 -4.44 -17.00 -22.50
N SER A 275 -4.05 -18.25 -22.70
CA SER A 275 -3.42 -19.14 -21.72
C SER A 275 -2.26 -18.49 -20.96
N SER A 276 -1.35 -17.85 -21.69
CA SER A 276 -0.21 -17.12 -21.13
C SER A 276 -0.64 -15.82 -20.42
N GLU A 277 -1.53 -15.03 -21.01
CA GLU A 277 -2.01 -13.75 -20.46
C GLU A 277 -2.74 -13.98 -19.10
N ILE A 278 -3.60 -15.00 -19.01
CA ILE A 278 -4.28 -15.37 -17.77
C ILE A 278 -3.30 -15.97 -16.74
N SER A 279 -2.33 -16.78 -17.17
CA SER A 279 -1.34 -17.36 -16.25
C SER A 279 -0.47 -16.29 -15.58
N SER A 280 -0.06 -15.26 -16.34
CA SER A 280 0.61 -14.08 -15.79
C SER A 280 -0.28 -13.37 -14.77
N LEU A 281 -1.55 -13.08 -15.11
CA LEU A 281 -2.51 -12.42 -14.22
C LEU A 281 -2.79 -13.18 -12.91
N LEU A 282 -2.81 -14.52 -12.93
CA LEU A 282 -2.99 -15.38 -11.75
C LEU A 282 -1.76 -15.48 -10.84
N SER A 283 -0.58 -15.06 -11.33
CA SER A 283 0.66 -15.04 -10.55
C SER A 283 0.85 -13.74 -9.74
N LEU A 284 0.20 -12.64 -10.16
CA LEU A 284 0.30 -11.33 -9.52
C LEU A 284 -0.25 -11.33 -8.08
N CYS A 285 0.44 -10.59 -7.21
CA CYS A 285 0.25 -10.58 -5.76
C CYS A 285 0.81 -9.27 -5.18
N HIS A 286 -0.07 -8.29 -4.95
CA HIS A 286 0.26 -7.03 -4.27
C HIS A 286 -1.01 -6.39 -3.70
N SER A 287 -0.92 -5.78 -2.52
CA SER A 287 -2.07 -5.22 -1.79
C SER A 287 -2.90 -4.22 -2.59
N ASN A 288 -2.29 -3.42 -3.48
CA ASN A 288 -3.01 -2.42 -4.29
C ASN A 288 -3.37 -2.89 -5.71
N ILE A 289 -3.36 -4.20 -5.95
CA ILE A 289 -3.81 -4.84 -7.21
C ILE A 289 -5.03 -5.73 -6.93
N LEU A 290 -6.05 -5.65 -7.76
CA LEU A 290 -7.24 -6.50 -7.66
C LEU A 290 -6.88 -7.91 -8.14
N GLN A 291 -6.58 -8.78 -7.19
CA GLN A 291 -6.02 -10.09 -7.45
C GLN A 291 -7.05 -11.06 -8.04
N TYR A 292 -6.68 -11.74 -9.13
CA TYR A 292 -7.37 -12.92 -9.63
C TYR A 292 -6.96 -14.13 -8.78
N LEU A 293 -7.84 -14.54 -7.86
CA LEU A 293 -7.59 -15.59 -6.88
C LEU A 293 -7.59 -16.97 -7.55
N CYS A 294 -8.53 -17.22 -8.46
CA CYS A 294 -8.68 -18.48 -9.19
C CYS A 294 -9.24 -18.22 -10.60
N GLY A 295 -8.92 -19.09 -11.56
CA GLY A 295 -9.50 -19.05 -12.90
C GLY A 295 -10.05 -20.42 -13.28
N PHE A 296 -11.26 -20.43 -13.84
CA PHE A 296 -11.98 -21.62 -14.28
C PHE A 296 -12.36 -21.53 -15.75
N TYR A 297 -12.42 -22.68 -16.44
CA TYR A 297 -12.78 -22.77 -17.85
C TYR A 297 -13.73 -23.93 -18.13
N ASP A 298 -14.53 -23.76 -19.18
CA ASP A 298 -15.48 -24.74 -19.72
C ASP A 298 -15.11 -25.01 -21.19
N GLU A 299 -14.51 -26.16 -21.47
CA GLU A 299 -14.00 -26.48 -22.82
C GLU A 299 -15.13 -26.67 -23.85
N GLU A 300 -16.28 -27.19 -23.43
CA GLU A 300 -17.45 -27.41 -24.29
C GLU A 300 -18.15 -26.09 -24.64
N ARG A 301 -18.27 -25.17 -23.66
CA ARG A 301 -19.06 -23.94 -23.77
C ARG A 301 -18.22 -22.69 -24.05
N LYS A 302 -16.88 -22.83 -24.04
CA LYS A 302 -15.87 -21.75 -24.17
C LYS A 302 -16.06 -20.60 -23.17
N GLU A 303 -16.56 -20.92 -21.98
CA GLU A 303 -16.78 -19.95 -20.89
C GLU A 303 -15.58 -19.91 -19.95
N CYS A 304 -15.09 -18.70 -19.67
CA CYS A 304 -14.04 -18.43 -18.70
C CYS A 304 -14.60 -17.65 -17.50
N PHE A 305 -14.23 -18.05 -16.29
CA PHE A 305 -14.64 -17.42 -15.03
C PHE A 305 -13.38 -17.12 -14.19
N LEU A 306 -13.07 -15.85 -13.97
CA LEU A 306 -11.95 -15.44 -13.13
C LEU A 306 -12.49 -14.88 -11.81
N VAL A 307 -12.26 -15.61 -10.70
CA VAL A 307 -12.65 -15.24 -9.34
C VAL A 307 -11.64 -14.24 -8.77
N MET A 308 -12.14 -13.18 -8.14
CA MET A 308 -11.38 -12.07 -7.57
C MET A 308 -12.05 -11.59 -6.27
N GLU A 309 -11.32 -10.83 -5.45
CA GLU A 309 -11.86 -10.24 -4.22
C GLU A 309 -13.04 -9.31 -4.52
N LEU A 310 -14.08 -9.33 -3.68
CA LEU A 310 -15.18 -8.38 -3.75
C LEU A 310 -14.77 -7.01 -3.17
N MET A 311 -14.75 -6.00 -4.04
CA MET A 311 -14.60 -4.57 -3.71
C MET A 311 -15.99 -3.88 -3.70
N HIS A 312 -16.10 -2.69 -3.08
CA HIS A 312 -17.41 -2.05 -2.90
C HIS A 312 -17.90 -1.38 -4.19
N LYS A 313 -17.10 -0.44 -4.75
CA LYS A 313 -17.38 0.32 -5.98
C LYS A 313 -16.07 0.70 -6.68
N ASP A 314 -16.12 1.06 -7.96
CA ASP A 314 -15.05 1.81 -8.62
C ASP A 314 -15.03 3.29 -8.19
N LEU A 315 -13.91 3.96 -8.43
CA LEU A 315 -13.70 5.36 -8.10
C LEU A 315 -14.61 6.27 -8.92
N GLN A 316 -14.87 6.00 -10.21
CA GLN A 316 -15.76 6.83 -11.02
C GLN A 316 -17.20 6.81 -10.46
N SER A 317 -17.74 5.63 -10.16
CA SER A 317 -19.08 5.48 -9.56
C SER A 317 -19.14 6.11 -8.18
N TYR A 318 -18.13 5.87 -7.32
CA TYR A 318 -18.07 6.49 -6.00
C TYR A 318 -18.06 8.02 -6.09
N MET A 319 -17.28 8.59 -7.01
CA MET A 319 -17.21 10.04 -7.20
C MET A 319 -18.52 10.59 -7.78
N LYS A 320 -19.10 9.96 -8.80
CA LYS A 320 -20.40 10.37 -9.39
C LYS A 320 -21.56 10.36 -8.39
N GLU A 321 -21.55 9.44 -7.42
CA GLU A 321 -22.59 9.36 -6.37
C GLU A 321 -22.42 10.40 -5.26
N ASN A 322 -21.18 10.79 -4.93
CA ASN A 322 -20.88 11.64 -3.78
C ASN A 322 -20.60 13.10 -4.17
N CYS A 323 -20.19 13.37 -5.43
CA CYS A 323 -20.04 14.72 -5.95
C CYS A 323 -21.40 15.37 -6.20
N GLY A 324 -21.46 16.68 -5.94
CA GLY A 324 -22.61 17.48 -6.33
C GLY A 324 -22.36 18.97 -6.15
N PRO A 325 -23.30 19.84 -6.55
CA PRO A 325 -23.12 21.29 -6.54
C PRO A 325 -22.71 21.88 -5.17
N ARG A 326 -23.06 21.19 -4.07
CA ARG A 326 -22.74 21.57 -2.67
C ARG A 326 -21.52 20.84 -2.08
N ARG A 327 -20.99 19.80 -2.72
CA ARG A 327 -19.84 19.00 -2.26
C ARG A 327 -18.97 18.61 -3.47
N ARG A 328 -18.03 19.50 -3.83
CA ARG A 328 -17.02 19.25 -4.88
C ARG A 328 -15.83 18.47 -4.31
N TYR A 329 -15.33 18.88 -3.14
CA TYR A 329 -14.26 18.17 -2.44
C TYR A 329 -14.85 16.99 -1.65
N LEU A 330 -14.61 15.77 -2.12
CA LEU A 330 -15.10 14.54 -1.48
C LEU A 330 -14.23 14.09 -0.32
N PHE A 331 -12.93 14.05 -0.60
CA PHE A 331 -11.87 13.52 0.23
C PHE A 331 -11.07 14.65 0.87
N SER A 332 -10.57 14.44 2.09
CA SER A 332 -9.58 15.34 2.69
C SER A 332 -8.21 15.13 2.03
N ILE A 333 -7.33 16.14 2.04
CA ILE A 333 -6.00 16.04 1.40
C ILE A 333 -5.18 14.82 1.89
N PRO A 334 -5.17 14.44 3.18
CA PRO A 334 -4.54 13.19 3.63
C PRO A 334 -5.13 11.92 2.98
N VAL A 335 -6.45 11.85 2.77
CA VAL A 335 -7.11 10.73 2.08
C VAL A 335 -6.76 10.71 0.60
N VAL A 336 -6.77 11.88 -0.08
CA VAL A 336 -6.36 11.99 -1.48
C VAL A 336 -4.95 11.44 -1.67
N ILE A 337 -4.01 11.84 -0.80
CA ILE A 337 -2.61 11.38 -0.84
C ILE A 337 -2.50 9.88 -0.54
N ASP A 338 -3.33 9.33 0.35
CA ASP A 338 -3.35 7.89 0.63
C ASP A 338 -3.90 7.06 -0.55
N ILE A 339 -4.90 7.57 -1.28
CA ILE A 339 -5.42 6.95 -2.51
C ILE A 339 -4.36 7.07 -3.62
N MET A 340 -3.78 8.24 -3.85
CA MET A 340 -2.69 8.46 -4.82
C MET A 340 -1.51 7.52 -4.57
N LEU A 341 -1.10 7.34 -3.31
CA LEU A 341 0.02 6.47 -2.93
C LEU A 341 -0.30 4.99 -3.18
N GLN A 342 -1.53 4.54 -2.88
CA GLN A 342 -1.97 3.18 -3.16
C GLN A 342 -1.97 2.88 -4.67
N ILE A 343 -2.50 3.79 -5.49
CA ILE A 343 -2.46 3.65 -6.96
C ILE A 343 -1.01 3.65 -7.45
N ALA A 344 -0.17 4.59 -6.99
CA ALA A 344 1.23 4.67 -7.39
C ALA A 344 2.01 3.39 -7.07
N ARG A 345 1.74 2.75 -5.92
CA ARG A 345 2.34 1.45 -5.55
C ARG A 345 1.83 0.28 -6.38
N GLY A 346 0.53 0.26 -6.71
CA GLY A 346 -0.02 -0.72 -7.65
C GLY A 346 0.70 -0.65 -9.00
N MET A 347 0.89 0.56 -9.51
CA MET A 347 1.62 0.80 -10.77
C MET A 347 3.12 0.54 -10.68
N GLU A 348 3.79 0.88 -9.56
CA GLU A 348 5.18 0.48 -9.28
C GLU A 348 5.33 -1.05 -9.39
N TYR A 349 4.44 -1.80 -8.73
CA TYR A 349 4.44 -3.26 -8.81
C TYR A 349 4.20 -3.81 -10.22
N LEU A 350 3.22 -3.29 -10.98
CA LEU A 350 2.97 -3.74 -12.36
C LEU A 350 4.16 -3.47 -13.28
N HIS A 351 4.75 -2.28 -13.20
CA HIS A 351 5.95 -1.90 -13.97
C HIS A 351 7.20 -2.68 -13.51
N GLY A 352 7.20 -3.20 -12.28
CA GLY A 352 8.21 -4.13 -11.77
C GLY A 352 8.04 -5.58 -12.21
N ASN A 353 6.99 -5.89 -12.97
CA ASN A 353 6.79 -7.16 -13.67
C ASN A 353 6.72 -6.95 -15.20
N ASP A 354 7.18 -5.79 -15.70
CA ASP A 354 7.08 -5.34 -17.10
C ASP A 354 5.65 -5.32 -17.69
N ILE A 355 4.63 -5.13 -16.83
CA ILE A 355 3.22 -5.02 -17.22
C ILE A 355 2.81 -3.56 -17.31
N PHE A 356 2.56 -3.08 -18.54
CA PHE A 356 1.88 -1.82 -18.81
C PHE A 356 0.37 -1.96 -18.55
N HIS A 357 -0.27 -0.95 -17.99
CA HIS A 357 -1.73 -0.96 -17.80
C HIS A 357 -2.46 -0.48 -19.06
N GLY A 358 -2.02 0.63 -19.66
CA GLY A 358 -2.54 1.17 -20.93
C GLY A 358 -3.95 1.78 -20.90
N ASP A 359 -4.69 1.62 -19.80
CA ASP A 359 -6.05 2.14 -19.58
C ASP A 359 -6.27 2.48 -18.08
N LEU A 360 -5.31 3.18 -17.46
CA LEU A 360 -5.43 3.57 -16.06
C LEU A 360 -6.40 4.75 -15.91
N ASN A 361 -7.67 4.43 -15.65
CA ASN A 361 -8.76 5.40 -15.50
C ASN A 361 -9.57 5.12 -14.20
N PRO A 362 -10.46 6.03 -13.75
CA PRO A 362 -11.18 5.88 -12.49
C PRO A 362 -12.16 4.71 -12.40
N MET A 363 -12.57 4.10 -13.52
CA MET A 363 -13.41 2.89 -13.53
C MET A 363 -12.57 1.63 -13.20
N ASN A 364 -11.27 1.66 -13.53
CA ASN A 364 -10.31 0.58 -13.28
C ASN A 364 -9.62 0.71 -11.90
N ILE A 365 -10.18 1.51 -10.98
CA ILE A 365 -9.66 1.72 -9.62
C ILE A 365 -10.79 1.45 -8.63
N HIS A 366 -10.73 0.35 -7.91
CA HIS A 366 -11.77 -0.05 -6.97
C HIS A 366 -11.44 0.38 -5.54
N LEU A 367 -12.48 0.82 -4.81
CA LEU A 367 -12.42 1.25 -3.43
C LEU A 367 -13.16 0.26 -2.51
N LYS A 368 -12.59 0.05 -1.32
CA LYS A 368 -13.15 -0.70 -0.21
C LYS A 368 -12.95 0.12 1.06
N GLU A 369 -14.03 0.40 1.78
CA GLU A 369 -13.99 1.30 2.94
C GLU A 369 -13.29 0.61 4.13
N ARG A 370 -12.43 1.33 4.84
CA ARG A 370 -11.70 0.80 6.01
C ARG A 370 -12.48 1.07 7.30
N SER A 371 -12.98 0.02 7.93
CA SER A 371 -14.10 0.02 8.90
C SER A 371 -13.93 0.84 10.19
N HIS A 372 -12.73 1.35 10.49
CA HIS A 372 -12.45 2.15 11.70
C HIS A 372 -11.80 3.50 11.39
N THR A 373 -11.83 3.94 10.13
CA THR A 373 -11.02 5.06 9.64
C THR A 373 -11.84 5.94 8.71
N GLU A 374 -12.55 6.91 9.27
CA GLU A 374 -13.51 7.75 8.56
C GLU A 374 -12.91 8.36 7.27
N GLY A 375 -13.55 8.06 6.13
CA GLY A 375 -13.14 8.55 4.82
C GLY A 375 -11.89 7.91 4.21
N TYR A 376 -11.23 6.95 4.86
CA TYR A 376 -10.08 6.22 4.28
C TYR A 376 -10.51 4.95 3.54
N PHE A 377 -9.90 4.72 2.38
CA PHE A 377 -10.22 3.61 1.49
C PHE A 377 -8.99 2.76 1.21
N HIS A 378 -9.19 1.44 1.19
CA HIS A 378 -8.26 0.52 0.57
C HIS A 378 -8.54 0.51 -0.95
N ALA A 379 -7.53 0.86 -1.75
CA ALA A 379 -7.67 1.03 -3.20
C ALA A 379 -6.91 -0.07 -3.97
N LYS A 380 -7.56 -0.69 -4.96
CA LYS A 380 -6.99 -1.74 -5.82
C LYS A 380 -7.23 -1.45 -7.30
N ILE A 381 -6.18 -1.56 -8.11
CA ILE A 381 -6.23 -1.37 -9.57
C ILE A 381 -6.74 -2.65 -10.26
N SER A 382 -7.54 -2.51 -11.32
CA SER A 382 -8.03 -3.58 -12.19
C SER A 382 -7.84 -3.20 -13.67
N GLY A 383 -8.62 -3.78 -14.60
CA GLY A 383 -8.65 -3.36 -16.02
C GLY A 383 -7.43 -3.74 -16.89
N PHE A 384 -6.24 -3.91 -16.30
CA PHE A 384 -5.04 -4.38 -17.00
C PHE A 384 -5.16 -5.85 -17.42
N GLY A 385 -4.54 -6.18 -18.56
CA GLY A 385 -4.54 -7.52 -19.15
C GLY A 385 -5.89 -7.97 -19.76
N LEU A 386 -5.85 -9.08 -20.49
CA LEU A 386 -6.91 -9.54 -21.39
C LEU A 386 -7.26 -8.53 -22.48
N SER A 387 -6.24 -7.83 -22.97
CA SER A 387 -6.36 -6.74 -23.95
C SER A 387 -6.98 -7.20 -25.29
N SER A 388 -6.73 -8.46 -25.63
CA SER A 388 -7.31 -9.20 -26.75
C SER A 388 -8.83 -9.40 -26.59
N VAL A 389 -9.27 -9.85 -25.41
CA VAL A 389 -10.68 -10.06 -25.04
C VAL A 389 -11.45 -8.74 -25.04
N VAL A 390 -10.86 -7.68 -24.46
CA VAL A 390 -11.46 -6.34 -24.43
C VAL A 390 -11.69 -5.81 -25.85
N LYS A 391 -10.71 -5.91 -26.75
CA LYS A 391 -10.84 -5.47 -28.16
C LYS A 391 -11.87 -6.29 -28.95
N ALA A 392 -11.94 -7.61 -28.71
CA ALA A 392 -12.93 -8.49 -29.33
C ALA A 392 -14.39 -8.21 -28.87
N GLN A 393 -14.58 -7.45 -27.79
CA GLN A 393 -15.88 -7.16 -27.20
C GLN A 393 -16.27 -5.68 -27.32
N SER A 394 -15.32 -4.73 -27.27
CA SER A 394 -15.59 -3.30 -27.49
C SER A 394 -16.12 -3.02 -28.89
N SER A 395 -15.69 -3.80 -29.89
CA SER A 395 -16.25 -3.83 -31.25
C SER A 395 -17.73 -4.25 -31.33
N ARG A 396 -18.35 -4.69 -30.22
CA ARG A 396 -19.78 -5.04 -30.11
C ARG A 396 -20.57 -4.09 -29.21
N SER A 397 -19.92 -3.15 -28.53
CA SER A 397 -20.57 -2.17 -27.65
C SER A 397 -20.48 -0.77 -28.24
N SER A 398 -21.61 -0.17 -28.60
CA SER A 398 -21.68 1.27 -28.86
C SER A 398 -21.34 2.06 -27.59
N SER A 399 -20.74 3.24 -27.75
CA SER A 399 -20.44 4.14 -26.65
C SER A 399 -21.72 4.57 -25.92
N LYS A 400 -21.68 4.54 -24.59
CA LYS A 400 -22.85 4.83 -23.74
C LYS A 400 -22.99 6.34 -23.56
N PRO A 401 -24.20 6.92 -23.64
CA PRO A 401 -24.41 8.31 -23.27
C PRO A 401 -23.99 8.57 -21.81
N GLY A 402 -23.08 9.52 -21.57
CA GLY A 402 -22.65 9.89 -20.21
C GLY A 402 -21.45 9.14 -19.62
N THR A 403 -20.78 8.26 -20.38
CA THR A 403 -19.38 7.92 -20.08
C THR A 403 -18.46 9.02 -20.59
N PRO A 404 -17.49 9.52 -19.80
CA PRO A 404 -16.45 10.42 -20.30
C PRO A 404 -15.71 9.79 -21.49
N ASP A 405 -15.30 10.61 -22.44
CA ASP A 405 -14.50 10.18 -23.58
C ASP A 405 -13.19 9.51 -23.12
N PRO A 406 -12.89 8.25 -23.50
CA PRO A 406 -11.66 7.58 -23.09
C PRO A 406 -10.38 8.32 -23.51
N VAL A 407 -10.44 9.15 -24.55
CA VAL A 407 -9.32 10.00 -25.02
C VAL A 407 -8.67 10.81 -23.89
N ILE A 408 -9.44 11.32 -22.92
CA ILE A 408 -8.92 12.24 -21.88
C ILE A 408 -7.92 11.58 -20.91
N TRP A 409 -7.91 10.25 -20.84
CA TRP A 409 -7.00 9.48 -19.98
C TRP A 409 -5.72 9.06 -20.69
N TYR A 410 -5.69 9.06 -22.02
CA TYR A 410 -4.53 8.60 -22.80
C TYR A 410 -3.47 9.70 -22.96
N ALA A 411 -2.21 9.26 -22.99
CA ALA A 411 -1.07 10.16 -23.15
C ALA A 411 -0.98 10.73 -24.58
N PRO A 412 -0.44 11.96 -24.76
CA PRO A 412 -0.32 12.60 -26.07
C PRO A 412 0.36 11.74 -27.15
N GLU A 413 1.38 10.97 -26.78
CA GLU A 413 2.10 10.07 -27.68
C GLU A 413 1.26 8.86 -28.11
N VAL A 414 0.37 8.36 -27.24
CA VAL A 414 -0.55 7.26 -27.54
C VAL A 414 -1.66 7.73 -28.49
N LEU A 415 -2.20 8.93 -28.23
CA LEU A 415 -3.21 9.56 -29.12
C LEU A 415 -2.64 9.83 -30.52
N ALA A 416 -1.39 10.28 -30.61
CA ALA A 416 -0.71 10.50 -31.89
C ALA A 416 -0.42 9.21 -32.69
N GLU A 417 -0.45 8.04 -32.04
CA GLU A 417 -0.31 6.73 -32.70
C GLU A 417 -1.66 6.16 -33.13
N MET A 418 -2.72 6.34 -32.32
CA MET A 418 -4.09 5.96 -32.66
C MET A 418 -4.59 6.62 -33.95
N GLU A 419 -4.17 7.87 -34.22
CA GLU A 419 -4.41 8.57 -35.50
C GLU A 419 -3.72 7.87 -36.69
N GLN A 420 -2.50 7.37 -36.50
CA GLN A 420 -1.67 6.80 -37.59
C GLN A 420 -2.10 5.37 -37.98
N ASP A 421 -2.59 4.59 -37.02
CA ASP A 421 -3.04 3.21 -37.25
C ASP A 421 -4.38 3.12 -38.02
N LEU A 422 -5.07 4.25 -38.27
CA LEU A 422 -6.20 4.33 -39.22
C LEU A 422 -5.82 3.85 -40.64
N ASN A 423 -4.52 3.83 -40.99
CA ASN A 423 -3.99 3.28 -42.24
C ASN A 423 -3.73 1.75 -42.21
N GLY A 424 -4.28 1.02 -41.24
CA GLY A 424 -4.43 -0.44 -41.33
C GLY A 424 -3.19 -1.27 -41.01
N LYS A 425 -2.27 -0.76 -40.19
CA LYS A 425 -1.22 -1.57 -39.53
C LYS A 425 -1.55 -1.76 -38.05
N THR A 426 -0.94 -2.76 -37.42
CA THR A 426 -1.34 -3.20 -36.08
C THR A 426 -0.69 -2.36 -34.98
N PRO A 427 -1.45 -1.82 -33.99
CA PRO A 427 -0.89 -1.15 -32.82
C PRO A 427 -0.03 -2.11 -32.00
N LYS A 428 1.29 -1.98 -32.10
CA LYS A 428 2.29 -2.79 -31.35
C LYS A 428 3.36 -1.99 -30.61
N SER A 429 3.37 -0.67 -30.73
CA SER A 429 4.13 0.26 -29.88
C SER A 429 3.45 1.64 -29.99
N LYS A 430 3.27 2.43 -28.93
CA LYS A 430 4.04 2.49 -27.68
C LYS A 430 3.14 2.61 -26.42
N LEU A 431 2.56 1.49 -25.96
CA LEU A 431 2.22 1.40 -24.52
C LEU A 431 3.55 1.40 -23.74
N THR A 432 3.70 2.31 -22.78
CA THR A 432 4.95 2.47 -22.02
C THR A 432 4.69 2.80 -20.56
N HIS A 433 5.69 2.57 -19.72
CA HIS A 433 5.72 3.01 -18.33
C HIS A 433 5.48 4.53 -18.16
N LYS A 434 5.74 5.35 -19.19
CA LYS A 434 5.54 6.80 -19.18
C LYS A 434 4.14 7.24 -19.60
N ALA A 435 3.44 6.42 -20.40
CA ALA A 435 2.03 6.65 -20.74
C ALA A 435 1.14 6.46 -19.50
N ASP A 436 1.34 5.37 -18.76
CA ASP A 436 0.60 5.09 -17.51
C ASP A 436 0.77 6.20 -16.45
N VAL A 437 1.95 6.85 -16.39
CA VAL A 437 2.22 7.99 -15.49
C VAL A 437 1.40 9.24 -15.86
N TYR A 438 1.08 9.44 -17.14
CA TYR A 438 0.17 10.50 -17.58
C TYR A 438 -1.27 10.19 -17.18
N SER A 439 -1.73 8.96 -17.40
CA SER A 439 -3.08 8.52 -17.03
C SER A 439 -3.31 8.62 -15.51
N PHE A 440 -2.31 8.22 -14.71
CA PHE A 440 -2.26 8.47 -13.27
C PHE A 440 -2.39 9.96 -12.91
N ALA A 441 -1.72 10.85 -13.66
CA ALA A 441 -1.80 12.29 -13.43
C ALA A 441 -3.24 12.83 -13.61
N MET A 442 -3.99 12.30 -14.59
CA MET A 442 -5.39 12.67 -14.83
C MET A 442 -6.33 12.15 -13.74
N VAL A 443 -6.14 10.91 -13.27
CA VAL A 443 -6.83 10.39 -12.08
C VAL A 443 -6.55 11.25 -10.84
N CYS A 444 -5.29 11.68 -10.66
CA CYS A 444 -4.90 12.55 -9.55
C CYS A 444 -5.49 13.96 -9.64
N PHE A 445 -5.70 14.49 -10.86
CA PHE A 445 -6.41 15.75 -11.07
C PHE A 445 -7.87 15.63 -10.61
N GLU A 446 -8.58 14.58 -11.01
CA GLU A 446 -9.96 14.36 -10.58
C GLU A 446 -10.07 14.17 -9.06
N LEU A 447 -9.19 13.37 -8.44
CA LEU A 447 -9.15 13.16 -6.99
C LEU A 447 -8.98 14.46 -6.17
N ILE A 448 -8.26 15.46 -6.69
CA ILE A 448 -8.08 16.76 -6.02
C ILE A 448 -9.23 17.72 -6.27
N THR A 449 -9.77 17.74 -7.49
CA THR A 449 -10.71 18.77 -7.93
C THR A 449 -12.19 18.39 -7.80
N GLY A 450 -12.49 17.09 -7.74
CA GLY A 450 -13.84 16.55 -7.84
C GLY A 450 -14.47 16.67 -9.23
N LYS A 451 -13.70 17.08 -10.24
CA LYS A 451 -14.11 17.28 -11.64
C LYS A 451 -13.45 16.27 -12.55
N VAL A 452 -14.18 15.80 -13.57
CA VAL A 452 -13.59 15.05 -14.69
C VAL A 452 -12.58 15.95 -15.43
N PRO A 453 -11.43 15.44 -15.90
CA PRO A 453 -10.51 16.21 -16.73
C PRO A 453 -11.21 16.82 -17.94
N PHE A 454 -10.93 18.09 -18.22
CA PHE A 454 -11.52 18.86 -19.33
C PHE A 454 -13.06 19.02 -19.32
N GLU A 455 -13.74 18.79 -18.18
CA GLU A 455 -15.21 18.94 -18.02
C GLU A 455 -15.76 20.31 -18.49
N ASP A 456 -14.99 21.39 -18.31
CA ASP A 456 -15.40 22.73 -18.72
C ASP A 456 -15.19 23.02 -20.23
N SER A 457 -14.70 22.03 -21.01
CA SER A 457 -14.48 22.16 -22.45
C SER A 457 -15.66 21.63 -23.27
N HIS A 458 -16.02 22.34 -24.33
CA HIS A 458 -17.07 21.93 -25.27
C HIS A 458 -16.59 20.90 -26.32
N LEU A 459 -15.30 20.54 -26.31
CA LEU A 459 -14.70 19.58 -27.24
C LEU A 459 -14.73 18.16 -26.66
N GLN A 460 -15.03 17.18 -27.50
CA GLN A 460 -15.03 15.74 -27.22
C GLN A 460 -14.57 15.00 -28.50
N GLY A 461 -13.98 13.82 -28.36
CA GLY A 461 -13.45 13.03 -29.48
C GLY A 461 -12.18 13.63 -30.07
N GLU A 462 -12.00 13.49 -31.39
CA GLU A 462 -10.78 13.91 -32.09
C GLU A 462 -10.37 15.38 -31.83
N PRO A 463 -11.28 16.39 -31.77
CA PRO A 463 -10.92 17.74 -31.37
C PRO A 463 -10.25 17.84 -29.98
N MET A 464 -10.65 17.00 -29.03
CA MET A 464 -10.00 16.92 -27.71
C MET A 464 -8.64 16.21 -27.79
N ALA A 465 -8.54 15.14 -28.61
CA ALA A 465 -7.27 14.44 -28.84
C ALA A 465 -6.20 15.39 -29.44
N ILE A 466 -6.59 16.19 -30.43
CA ILE A 466 -5.74 17.23 -31.06
C ILE A 466 -5.26 18.24 -30.01
N ASN A 467 -6.15 18.78 -29.17
CA ASN A 467 -5.78 19.75 -28.13
C ASN A 467 -4.82 19.15 -27.08
N ILE A 468 -5.06 17.91 -26.63
CA ILE A 468 -4.17 17.20 -25.70
C ILE A 468 -2.77 17.01 -26.31
N ARG A 469 -2.69 16.69 -27.61
CA ARG A 469 -1.45 16.57 -28.38
C ARG A 469 -0.73 17.91 -28.55
N MET A 470 -1.46 19.01 -28.77
CA MET A 470 -0.92 20.39 -28.78
C MET A 470 -0.46 20.87 -27.39
N GLY A 471 -0.76 20.13 -26.31
CA GLY A 471 -0.28 20.40 -24.97
C GLY A 471 -1.32 20.98 -24.01
N GLU A 472 -2.61 21.02 -24.36
CA GLU A 472 -3.66 21.43 -23.44
C GLU A 472 -3.71 20.50 -22.21
N ARG A 473 -3.87 21.08 -21.01
CA ARG A 473 -3.98 20.36 -19.73
C ARG A 473 -5.05 21.03 -18.88
N PRO A 474 -5.82 20.28 -18.07
CA PRO A 474 -6.92 20.85 -17.31
C PRO A 474 -6.41 21.79 -16.20
N LEU A 475 -7.17 22.85 -15.93
CA LEU A 475 -6.78 23.88 -14.97
C LEU A 475 -7.20 23.51 -13.54
N PHE A 476 -6.26 23.60 -12.59
CA PHE A 476 -6.57 23.41 -11.18
C PHE A 476 -7.34 24.63 -10.62
N PRO A 477 -8.45 24.43 -9.89
CA PRO A 477 -9.17 25.50 -9.22
C PRO A 477 -8.32 26.10 -8.10
N PHE A 478 -8.44 27.42 -7.89
CA PHE A 478 -7.85 28.07 -6.72
C PHE A 478 -8.82 28.01 -5.53
N PRO A 479 -8.37 27.63 -4.31
CA PRO A 479 -7.04 27.17 -3.95
C PRO A 479 -6.85 25.65 -4.13
N SER A 480 -5.72 25.24 -4.72
CA SER A 480 -5.25 23.84 -4.76
C SER A 480 -3.85 23.73 -4.11
N PRO A 481 -3.50 22.63 -3.42
CA PRO A 481 -2.20 22.50 -2.74
C PRO A 481 -1.02 22.49 -3.71
N LYS A 482 -0.12 23.48 -3.60
CA LYS A 482 0.98 23.71 -4.56
C LYS A 482 1.88 22.48 -4.79
N TYR A 483 2.17 21.71 -3.75
CA TYR A 483 3.02 20.52 -3.82
C TYR A 483 2.36 19.38 -4.61
N LEU A 484 1.04 19.18 -4.51
CA LEU A 484 0.33 18.20 -5.33
C LEU A 484 0.19 18.67 -6.78
N VAL A 485 -0.04 19.97 -7.00
CA VAL A 485 -0.05 20.56 -8.34
C VAL A 485 1.33 20.44 -9.01
N SER A 486 2.43 20.64 -8.28
CA SER A 486 3.81 20.41 -8.74
C SER A 486 4.05 18.94 -9.12
N LEU A 487 3.57 18.01 -8.28
CA LEU A 487 3.65 16.57 -8.54
C LEU A 487 2.91 16.17 -9.83
N ILE A 488 1.62 16.53 -9.95
CA ILE A 488 0.78 16.14 -11.08
C ILE A 488 1.25 16.80 -12.39
N LYS A 489 1.65 18.08 -12.36
CA LYS A 489 2.15 18.77 -13.56
C LYS A 489 3.43 18.14 -14.12
N ARG A 490 4.27 17.53 -13.29
CA ARG A 490 5.44 16.76 -13.74
C ARG A 490 5.02 15.41 -14.34
N CYS A 491 3.99 14.76 -13.79
CA CYS A 491 3.48 13.48 -14.30
C CYS A 491 2.80 13.60 -15.67
N TRP A 492 2.08 14.70 -15.97
CA TRP A 492 1.42 14.89 -17.29
C TRP A 492 2.24 15.64 -18.34
N HIS A 493 3.55 15.81 -18.12
CA HIS A 493 4.44 16.56 -19.02
C HIS A 493 4.38 16.02 -20.46
N SER A 494 4.35 16.89 -21.48
CA SER A 494 4.17 16.46 -22.88
C SER A 494 5.25 15.46 -23.31
N GLU A 495 6.52 15.83 -23.19
CA GLU A 495 7.65 14.93 -23.43
C GLU A 495 7.66 13.78 -22.38
N PRO A 496 7.53 12.50 -22.79
CA PRO A 496 7.41 11.36 -21.87
C PRO A 496 8.65 11.11 -21.00
N SER A 497 9.86 11.38 -21.50
CA SER A 497 11.10 11.16 -20.72
C SER A 497 11.21 12.06 -19.49
N GLN A 498 10.58 13.24 -19.51
CA GLN A 498 10.56 14.18 -18.38
C GLN A 498 9.60 13.76 -17.26
N ARG A 499 8.65 12.86 -17.53
CA ARG A 499 7.74 12.30 -16.52
C ARG A 499 8.55 11.42 -15.55
N PRO A 500 8.23 11.36 -14.25
CA PRO A 500 8.91 10.51 -13.27
C PRO A 500 8.69 9.00 -13.54
N ASN A 501 9.23 8.12 -12.69
CA ASN A 501 8.76 6.73 -12.58
C ASN A 501 7.87 6.59 -11.33
N PHE A 502 7.14 5.48 -11.21
CA PHE A 502 6.25 5.29 -10.05
C PHE A 502 6.99 5.15 -8.72
N SER A 503 8.24 4.67 -8.70
CA SER A 503 9.05 4.61 -7.47
C SER A 503 9.38 6.01 -6.92
N SER A 504 9.73 6.97 -7.78
CA SER A 504 9.87 8.39 -7.44
C SER A 504 8.57 8.99 -6.92
N ILE A 505 7.44 8.71 -7.59
CA ILE A 505 6.11 9.16 -7.15
C ILE A 505 5.80 8.60 -5.75
N CYS A 506 6.06 7.31 -5.51
CA CYS A 506 5.87 6.66 -4.21
C CYS A 506 6.73 7.28 -3.11
N ARG A 507 8.03 7.54 -3.34
CA ARG A 507 8.91 8.22 -2.38
C ARG A 507 8.39 9.62 -2.03
N ILE A 508 8.04 10.42 -3.04
CA ILE A 508 7.50 11.77 -2.87
C ILE A 508 6.17 11.75 -2.11
N LEU A 509 5.23 10.87 -2.46
CA LEU A 509 3.95 10.75 -1.76
C LEU A 509 4.12 10.29 -0.31
N ARG A 510 5.03 9.34 -0.03
CA ARG A 510 5.39 8.95 1.35
C ARG A 510 5.96 10.14 2.14
N TYR A 511 6.80 10.98 1.52
CA TYR A 511 7.33 12.19 2.14
C TYR A 511 6.26 13.26 2.41
N ILE A 512 5.40 13.59 1.44
CA ILE A 512 4.31 14.56 1.62
C ILE A 512 3.35 14.07 2.72
N LYS A 513 3.04 12.77 2.73
CA LYS A 513 2.26 12.10 3.78
C LYS A 513 2.92 12.23 5.16
N LYS A 514 4.25 12.08 5.28
CA LYS A 514 5.01 12.36 6.51
C LYS A 514 4.88 13.84 6.93
N PHE A 515 5.08 14.77 5.98
CA PHE A 515 5.07 16.22 6.22
C PHE A 515 3.75 16.72 6.82
N LEU A 516 2.60 16.31 6.25
CA LEU A 516 1.27 16.71 6.75
C LEU A 516 0.93 16.13 8.13
N VAL A 517 1.53 14.99 8.49
CA VAL A 517 1.33 14.36 9.80
C VAL A 517 2.16 15.01 10.89
N VAL A 518 3.38 15.45 10.57
CA VAL A 518 4.22 16.25 11.48
C VAL A 518 3.67 17.68 11.64
N ASN A 519 3.03 18.22 10.60
CA ASN A 519 2.48 19.57 10.57
C ASN A 519 0.96 19.54 10.39
N PRO A 520 0.16 19.15 11.40
CA PRO A 520 -1.30 19.12 11.27
C PRO A 520 -1.88 20.52 11.06
N ASP A 521 -2.87 20.63 10.16
CA ASP A 521 -3.48 21.91 9.79
C ASP A 521 -4.21 22.56 10.98
N HIS A 522 -4.17 23.90 11.05
CA HIS A 522 -4.81 24.70 12.09
C HIS A 522 -5.85 25.67 11.49
N GLY A 523 -6.34 25.37 10.28
CA GLY A 523 -7.41 26.10 9.59
C GLY A 523 -6.94 26.95 8.41
N HIS A 524 -5.68 26.83 7.98
CA HIS A 524 -5.11 27.65 6.90
C HIS A 524 -4.31 26.80 5.89
N PRO A 525 -4.99 26.07 4.98
CA PRO A 525 -4.36 25.21 3.97
C PRO A 525 -3.36 25.92 3.03
N GLN A 526 -3.41 27.25 2.96
CA GLN A 526 -2.53 28.07 2.12
C GLN A 526 -1.09 28.15 2.64
N MET A 527 -0.83 27.91 3.93
CA MET A 527 0.51 28.06 4.52
C MET A 527 1.33 26.76 4.52
N GLN A 528 0.71 25.58 4.34
CA GLN A 528 1.38 24.29 4.43
C GLN A 528 2.07 23.86 3.12
N THR A 529 3.02 24.67 2.63
CA THR A 529 3.93 24.23 1.56
C THR A 529 5.23 23.71 2.19
N PRO A 530 5.75 22.52 1.79
CA PRO A 530 7.08 22.09 2.17
C PRO A 530 8.14 23.16 1.83
N LEU A 531 9.13 23.34 2.72
CA LEU A 531 10.19 24.36 2.55
C LEU A 531 11.11 24.12 1.34
N VAL A 532 11.07 22.90 0.77
CA VAL A 532 11.81 22.46 -0.40
C VAL A 532 10.82 21.79 -1.36
N ASP A 533 10.90 22.07 -2.66
CA ASP A 533 10.08 21.33 -3.64
C ASP A 533 10.46 19.84 -3.63
N CYS A 534 9.46 18.98 -3.81
CA CYS A 534 9.63 17.53 -3.70
C CYS A 534 10.52 16.95 -4.81
N TRP A 535 10.56 17.58 -5.99
CA TRP A 535 11.42 17.16 -7.09
C TRP A 535 12.89 17.47 -6.83
N ASP A 536 13.21 18.57 -6.12
CA ASP A 536 14.58 18.86 -5.69
C ASP A 536 15.12 17.81 -4.70
N LEU A 537 14.26 17.31 -3.81
CA LEU A 537 14.61 16.26 -2.85
C LEU A 537 14.84 14.91 -3.56
N GLU A 538 13.92 14.52 -4.44
CA GLU A 538 14.05 13.28 -5.22
C GLU A 538 15.23 13.33 -6.21
N ALA A 539 15.47 14.46 -6.90
CA ALA A 539 16.62 14.60 -7.79
C ALA A 539 17.95 14.48 -7.03
N ARG A 540 18.04 15.03 -5.81
CA ARG A 540 19.19 14.82 -4.91
C ARG A 540 19.33 13.37 -4.48
N PHE A 541 18.22 12.71 -4.15
CA PHE A 541 18.19 11.29 -3.77
C PHE A 541 18.69 10.40 -4.92
N LEU A 542 18.10 10.51 -6.10
CA LEU A 542 18.48 9.74 -7.30
C LEU A 542 19.93 10.00 -7.72
N ARG A 543 20.41 11.25 -7.64
CA ARG A 543 21.82 11.59 -7.93
C ARG A 543 22.81 10.92 -6.97
N LYS A 544 22.41 10.70 -5.70
CA LYS A 544 23.25 10.03 -4.70
C LYS A 544 23.11 8.51 -4.73
N PHE A 545 21.93 8.01 -5.10
CA PHE A 545 21.57 6.58 -5.09
C PHE A 545 21.01 6.14 -6.46
N PRO A 546 21.81 6.17 -7.55
CA PRO A 546 21.33 5.88 -8.90
C PRO A 546 20.79 4.45 -9.07
N GLY A 547 21.15 3.50 -8.20
CA GLY A 547 20.53 2.16 -8.18
C GLY A 547 19.02 2.18 -7.90
N ASP A 548 18.54 3.11 -7.06
CA ASP A 548 17.11 3.30 -6.77
C ASP A 548 16.36 4.05 -7.89
N ALA A 549 17.06 4.49 -8.95
CA ALA A 549 16.44 5.06 -10.15
C ALA A 549 15.94 3.97 -11.11
N GLY A 550 16.62 2.82 -11.15
CA GLY A 550 16.31 1.67 -11.99
C GLY A 550 15.67 0.49 -11.24
N SER A 551 15.51 0.55 -9.92
CA SER A 551 14.73 -0.45 -9.18
C SER A 551 13.24 -0.19 -9.38
N HIS A 552 12.56 -1.09 -10.11
CA HIS A 552 11.11 -1.01 -10.31
C HIS A 552 10.30 -1.54 -9.11
N THR A 553 10.94 -2.16 -8.10
CA THR A 553 10.27 -2.57 -6.85
C THR A 553 11.08 -2.14 -5.62
N ALA A 554 10.64 -1.08 -4.94
CA ALA A 554 11.23 -0.64 -3.68
C ALA A 554 10.76 -1.52 -2.51
N SER A 555 11.67 -2.26 -1.86
CA SER A 555 11.31 -3.09 -0.71
C SER A 555 10.86 -2.23 0.48
N VAL A 556 9.84 -2.70 1.21
CA VAL A 556 9.28 -2.03 2.39
C VAL A 556 10.35 -1.63 3.41
N ASN A 557 11.44 -2.41 3.56
CA ASN A 557 12.55 -2.08 4.46
C ASN A 557 13.33 -0.80 4.11
N GLN A 558 13.24 -0.28 2.87
CA GLN A 558 13.90 0.95 2.45
C GLN A 558 13.17 2.22 2.92
N ILE A 559 11.88 2.13 3.29
CA ILE A 559 11.02 3.30 3.53
C ILE A 559 11.58 4.25 4.61
N PRO A 560 12.05 3.78 5.78
CA PRO A 560 12.62 4.69 6.78
C PRO A 560 13.90 5.38 6.31
N PHE A 561 14.74 4.69 5.52
CA PHE A 561 15.94 5.28 4.95
C PHE A 561 15.61 6.35 3.90
N GLN A 562 14.65 6.10 3.01
CA GLN A 562 14.19 7.08 2.01
C GLN A 562 13.68 8.36 2.69
N LEU A 563 12.81 8.22 3.70
CA LEU A 563 12.27 9.34 4.47
C LEU A 563 13.34 10.08 5.30
N TYR A 564 14.36 9.36 5.77
CA TYR A 564 15.51 9.92 6.48
C TYR A 564 16.47 10.68 5.53
N SER A 565 16.81 10.14 4.36
CA SER A 565 17.66 10.83 3.38
C SER A 565 17.02 12.14 2.90
N TYR A 566 15.70 12.16 2.69
CA TYR A 566 14.97 13.40 2.38
C TYR A 566 15.13 14.42 3.52
N ARG A 567 15.02 13.98 4.79
CA ARG A 567 15.19 14.84 5.98
C ARG A 567 16.61 15.39 6.13
N VAL A 568 17.63 14.63 5.74
CA VAL A 568 19.02 15.13 5.63
C VAL A 568 19.11 16.22 4.56
N SER A 569 18.59 16.00 3.35
CA SER A 569 18.62 16.98 2.26
C SER A 569 17.81 18.26 2.53
N GLU A 570 16.76 18.21 3.36
CA GLU A 570 16.10 19.40 3.91
C GLU A 570 17.04 20.20 4.83
N ARG A 571 17.66 19.54 5.83
CA ARG A 571 18.57 20.17 6.80
C ARG A 571 19.79 20.78 6.09
N GLU A 572 20.32 20.14 5.04
CA GLU A 572 21.38 20.69 4.18
C GLU A 572 20.99 22.04 3.57
N LYS A 573 19.80 22.15 2.94
CA LYS A 573 19.33 23.42 2.34
C LYS A 573 19.11 24.53 3.36
N MET A 574 18.77 24.18 4.61
CA MET A 574 18.51 25.17 5.67
C MET A 574 19.79 25.69 6.35
N ASN A 575 20.93 25.01 6.20
CA ASN A 575 22.22 25.38 6.81
C ASN A 575 23.34 25.59 5.76
N PRO A 576 23.28 26.63 4.91
CA PRO A 576 24.26 26.87 3.84
C PRO A 576 25.71 27.19 4.31
N ASN A 577 25.96 27.31 5.62
CA ASN A 577 27.27 27.70 6.16
C ASN A 577 28.29 26.55 6.28
N SER A 578 27.95 25.30 5.95
CA SER A 578 28.93 24.21 5.81
C SER A 578 29.57 24.25 4.41
N LYS A 579 30.70 24.95 4.29
CA LYS A 579 31.49 25.16 3.05
C LYS A 579 31.47 23.97 2.08
N GLU A 580 30.96 24.19 0.88
CA GLU A 580 31.45 23.48 -0.31
C GLU A 580 32.44 24.39 -1.04
N SER A 581 33.59 23.85 -1.39
CA SER A 581 34.69 24.60 -2.03
C SER A 581 35.09 23.95 -3.34
N SER A 582 34.33 24.20 -4.40
CA SER A 582 34.72 23.94 -5.79
C SER A 582 33.76 24.64 -6.77
N GLU A 583 34.34 25.26 -7.80
CA GLU A 583 33.73 25.49 -9.11
C GLU A 583 32.37 26.22 -9.16
N ALA A 584 32.46 27.55 -9.09
CA ALA A 584 31.54 28.41 -9.82
C ALA A 584 32.05 28.59 -11.26
N SER A 585 31.18 28.34 -12.24
CA SER A 585 31.29 28.85 -13.61
C SER A 585 29.87 29.00 -14.15
N ASP A 586 29.52 30.20 -14.60
CA ASP A 586 28.15 30.58 -14.95
C ASP A 586 27.63 29.88 -16.20
N GLN A 587 26.31 29.78 -16.30
CA GLN A 587 25.59 30.45 -17.39
C GLN A 587 24.09 30.54 -17.11
N SER A 588 23.63 31.76 -16.86
CA SER A 588 22.23 32.15 -16.99
C SER A 588 22.13 33.16 -18.12
N GLU A 589 21.53 32.79 -19.25
CA GLU A 589 21.08 33.79 -20.22
C GLU A 589 19.87 33.30 -21.03
N SER A 590 19.07 34.26 -21.48
CA SER A 590 17.77 34.05 -22.13
C SER A 590 17.91 34.01 -23.65
N VAL A 591 17.37 32.97 -24.29
CA VAL A 591 17.36 32.88 -25.76
C VAL A 591 16.22 33.73 -26.35
N SER A 592 16.59 34.77 -27.10
CA SER A 592 15.75 35.40 -28.12
C SER A 592 16.09 34.84 -29.52
N VAL A 593 15.19 35.06 -30.49
CA VAL A 593 15.22 34.44 -31.82
C VAL A 593 15.94 35.34 -32.83
N VAL A 594 16.67 34.76 -33.81
CA VAL A 594 16.62 35.05 -35.27
C VAL A 594 17.92 34.62 -36.02
N GLU A 595 17.72 33.78 -37.05
CA GLU A 595 18.51 33.54 -38.29
C GLU A 595 19.97 32.99 -38.29
N ASP A 596 20.28 32.42 -39.46
CA ASP A 596 21.40 31.58 -39.94
C ASP A 596 21.67 32.07 -41.40
N PRO A 597 22.70 31.67 -42.19
CA PRO A 597 23.89 30.84 -41.97
C PRO A 597 25.16 31.52 -42.62
N PRO A 598 26.06 30.86 -43.40
CA PRO A 598 26.88 29.64 -43.21
C PRO A 598 28.42 29.90 -43.32
N ASN A 599 29.27 28.99 -42.79
CA ASN A 599 30.30 28.23 -43.56
C ASN A 599 31.41 27.50 -42.74
N ALA A 600 32.14 26.61 -43.43
CA ALA A 600 33.53 26.16 -43.17
C ALA A 600 33.83 25.11 -42.07
N ILE A 601 33.62 23.84 -42.44
CA ILE A 601 34.66 22.77 -42.51
C ILE A 601 35.83 22.81 -41.51
N ILE A 602 35.97 21.74 -40.69
CA ILE A 602 37.18 20.91 -40.53
C ILE A 602 36.75 19.53 -39.99
N ALA A 603 37.59 18.49 -40.11
CA ALA A 603 37.16 17.09 -40.06
C ALA A 603 37.99 16.21 -39.09
N ARG A 604 37.35 15.10 -38.64
CA ARG A 604 37.95 13.84 -38.14
C ARG A 604 38.79 13.95 -36.85
N ASP A 605 38.73 12.99 -35.93
CA ASP A 605 39.10 11.60 -36.23
C ASP A 605 38.44 10.53 -35.33
N THR A 606 38.61 9.25 -35.71
CA THR A 606 37.95 8.09 -35.07
C THR A 606 38.91 7.10 -34.41
N LYS A 607 38.49 6.56 -33.25
CA LYS A 607 38.81 5.25 -32.64
C LYS A 607 37.82 5.06 -31.49
N SER A 608 36.92 4.08 -31.44
CA SER A 608 36.92 2.70 -31.93
C SER A 608 38.00 1.82 -31.31
N LEU A 609 37.57 1.02 -30.33
CA LEU A 609 37.98 -0.36 -30.09
C LEU A 609 36.84 -1.05 -29.31
N CYS A 610 36.52 -2.29 -29.68
CA CYS A 610 35.47 -3.11 -29.06
C CYS A 610 36.04 -4.46 -28.63
N LEU A 611 35.19 -5.31 -28.05
CA LEU A 611 35.39 -6.73 -27.73
C LEU A 611 36.19 -6.97 -26.41
N ASP A 612 35.97 -8.04 -25.65
CA ASP A 612 35.06 -9.18 -25.91
C ASP A 612 34.38 -9.78 -24.65
N THR A 613 33.50 -10.75 -24.90
CA THR A 613 32.60 -11.40 -23.93
C THR A 613 33.14 -12.75 -23.44
N ILE A 614 33.21 -12.98 -22.13
CA ILE A 614 33.24 -14.32 -21.52
C ILE A 614 32.34 -14.33 -20.27
N SER A 615 31.57 -15.41 -20.11
CA SER A 615 30.74 -15.71 -18.94
C SER A 615 31.30 -16.90 -18.17
N GLU A 616 31.14 -16.95 -16.84
CA GLU A 616 30.78 -18.19 -16.13
C GLU A 616 30.32 -17.96 -14.67
N TYR A 617 29.71 -18.99 -14.09
CA TYR A 617 29.23 -19.03 -12.69
C TYR A 617 30.36 -19.32 -11.70
N SER A 618 30.23 -18.85 -10.45
CA SER A 618 30.74 -19.59 -9.29
C SER A 618 30.12 -19.14 -7.97
N ASP A 619 29.63 -20.11 -7.20
CA ASP A 619 29.31 -19.98 -5.78
C ASP A 619 30.60 -20.05 -4.93
N THR A 620 30.70 -19.32 -3.82
CA THR A 620 31.48 -19.76 -2.64
C THR A 620 31.25 -18.93 -1.38
N ARG A 621 31.42 -19.57 -0.21
CA ARG A 621 31.40 -18.96 1.13
C ARG A 621 32.80 -18.47 1.57
N SER A 622 32.89 -17.22 2.02
CA SER A 622 33.82 -16.75 3.08
C SER A 622 33.31 -15.40 3.63
N VAL A 623 33.27 -15.06 4.93
CA VAL A 623 34.16 -15.26 6.11
C VAL A 623 35.22 -14.15 6.26
N TYR A 624 34.90 -13.16 7.11
CA TYR A 624 35.71 -12.13 7.79
C TYR A 624 36.72 -11.22 7.05
N SER A 625 36.46 -9.90 7.07
CA SER A 625 37.41 -8.84 7.43
C SER A 625 36.61 -7.55 7.80
N GLU A 626 36.64 -7.13 9.06
CA GLU A 626 37.47 -6.04 9.65
C GLU A 626 37.10 -4.60 9.24
N ALA A 627 37.10 -3.69 10.22
CA ALA A 627 36.70 -2.28 10.06
C ALA A 627 37.84 -1.32 10.45
N PRO A 628 38.06 -0.22 9.69
CA PRO A 628 39.23 0.65 9.89
C PRO A 628 39.04 1.63 11.07
N ILE A 629 39.77 1.40 12.16
CA ILE A 629 39.84 2.34 13.30
C ILE A 629 40.83 3.48 12.98
N LYS A 630 40.32 4.69 12.74
CA LYS A 630 41.18 5.90 12.67
C LYS A 630 41.56 6.38 14.08
N LYS A 631 42.86 6.54 14.30
CA LYS A 631 43.43 7.06 15.56
C LYS A 631 43.18 8.56 15.69
N VAL A 632 42.84 9.02 16.88
CA VAL A 632 42.95 10.44 17.29
C VAL A 632 44.13 10.57 18.26
N SER A 633 44.90 11.64 18.13
CA SER A 633 46.13 11.88 18.91
C SER A 633 45.84 12.35 20.34
N ALA A 634 46.60 11.81 21.30
CA ALA A 634 46.51 12.20 22.71
C ALA A 634 47.44 13.37 23.03
N LEU A 635 46.91 14.41 23.69
CA LEU A 635 47.73 15.45 24.32
C LEU A 635 48.12 15.00 25.74
N LYS A 636 49.39 15.14 26.11
CA LYS A 636 49.88 14.82 27.46
C LYS A 636 49.58 15.96 28.44
N LYS A 637 49.16 15.62 29.66
CA LYS A 637 49.64 16.27 30.91
C LYS A 637 49.73 15.22 32.04
N SER A 638 50.75 15.37 32.87
CA SER A 638 51.03 14.57 34.09
C SER A 638 50.33 15.16 35.32
N GLY A 639 50.16 14.44 36.43
CA GLY A 639 50.51 13.04 36.73
C GLY A 639 50.32 12.71 38.22
N GLU A 640 50.71 11.49 38.65
CA GLU A 640 50.76 11.01 40.05
C GLU A 640 49.37 10.91 40.79
N MET A 641 49.09 10.04 41.76
CA MET A 641 49.65 8.76 42.28
C MET A 641 48.52 8.02 43.08
N ALA A 642 48.51 6.74 43.46
CA ALA A 642 49.44 5.59 43.30
C ALA A 642 48.71 4.22 43.46
N LYS A 643 49.43 3.13 43.12
CA LYS A 643 49.42 1.74 43.65
C LYS A 643 48.22 1.22 44.49
N LEU A 644 47.60 0.12 44.03
CA LEU A 644 47.56 -1.26 44.62
C LEU A 644 46.50 -2.09 43.83
N ARG A 645 46.79 -3.25 43.22
CA ARG A 645 46.92 -4.62 43.79
C ARG A 645 45.78 -5.00 44.75
N ARG A 646 45.10 -6.15 44.63
CA ARG A 646 45.30 -7.35 43.78
C ARG A 646 44.01 -8.19 43.72
N SER A 647 43.77 -8.96 42.65
CA SER A 647 42.93 -10.17 42.70
C SER A 647 43.73 -11.34 43.31
N PRO A 648 43.05 -12.36 43.88
CA PRO A 648 42.69 -13.60 43.15
C PRO A 648 41.27 -14.12 43.49
N SER A 649 40.78 -15.30 43.08
CA SER A 649 40.78 -16.06 41.80
C SER A 649 40.42 -17.53 42.09
N LEU A 650 39.70 -18.22 41.19
CA LEU A 650 39.29 -19.64 41.29
C LEU A 650 38.29 -19.94 42.45
N GLY A 651 37.54 -21.05 42.44
CA GLY A 651 37.54 -22.17 41.48
C GLY A 651 36.19 -22.89 41.33
N SER A 652 36.16 -23.92 40.49
CA SER A 652 34.98 -24.66 40.04
C SER A 652 34.85 -26.06 40.68
N GLU A 653 33.80 -26.79 40.29
CA GLU A 653 33.57 -28.25 40.49
C GLU A 653 32.95 -28.72 41.83
N LYS A 654 32.23 -29.86 41.94
CA LYS A 654 31.36 -30.62 41.00
C LYS A 654 30.51 -31.65 41.80
N LEU A 655 29.24 -31.82 41.40
CA LEU A 655 28.44 -33.08 41.33
C LEU A 655 28.26 -34.04 42.54
N ARG A 656 27.12 -34.77 42.47
CA ARG A 656 26.74 -36.03 43.16
C ARG A 656 26.41 -35.97 44.68
N SER A 657 25.65 -36.91 45.27
CA SER A 657 24.43 -37.65 44.86
C SER A 657 24.03 -38.63 45.98
N THR A 658 22.74 -38.99 46.07
CA THR A 658 22.11 -40.00 46.98
C THR A 658 22.17 -39.67 48.50
N GLY A 659 21.20 -40.09 49.33
CA GLY A 659 19.85 -40.59 49.04
C GLY A 659 19.29 -41.57 50.08
N THR A 660 18.20 -41.23 50.76
CA THR A 660 17.45 -42.12 51.68
C THR A 660 15.94 -41.80 51.73
N SER A 661 15.13 -42.85 51.82
CA SER A 661 13.68 -42.90 52.12
C SER A 661 13.52 -43.67 53.46
N PRO A 662 12.32 -43.97 54.06
CA PRO A 662 10.95 -43.96 53.51
C PRO A 662 9.79 -43.58 54.48
N VAL A 663 8.54 -43.95 54.09
CA VAL A 663 7.33 -44.31 54.90
C VAL A 663 6.09 -43.38 54.83
N LYS A 664 5.03 -43.90 54.18
CA LYS A 664 3.54 -43.71 54.31
C LYS A 664 2.97 -42.28 54.49
N ALA A 665 2.08 -41.71 53.68
CA ALA A 665 1.03 -42.16 52.73
C ALA A 665 -0.36 -42.54 53.31
N ARG A 666 -1.41 -41.81 52.87
CA ARG A 666 -2.83 -42.23 52.81
C ARG A 666 -3.59 -41.36 51.77
N SER A 667 -4.69 -41.85 51.20
CA SER A 667 -5.29 -41.31 49.96
C SER A 667 -6.82 -41.45 49.87
N SER A 668 -7.48 -40.40 49.34
CA SER A 668 -8.80 -40.34 48.61
C SER A 668 -10.05 -41.07 49.18
N PRO A 669 -11.26 -40.69 48.70
CA PRO A 669 -11.90 -41.43 47.60
C PRO A 669 -12.64 -40.53 46.57
N LYS A 670 -13.62 -41.07 45.82
CA LYS A 670 -14.19 -40.52 44.57
C LYS A 670 -15.74 -40.43 44.54
N VAL A 671 -16.24 -39.47 43.74
CA VAL A 671 -17.36 -39.53 42.75
C VAL A 671 -18.64 -40.35 43.07
N SER A 672 -19.80 -39.66 43.09
CA SER A 672 -21.12 -40.14 42.63
C SER A 672 -22.09 -38.96 42.38
N ALA A 673 -23.38 -39.20 42.10
CA ALA A 673 -23.96 -39.10 40.76
C ALA A 673 -25.50 -38.83 40.76
N LEU A 674 -26.11 -38.77 39.57
CA LEU A 674 -27.56 -38.85 39.25
C LEU A 674 -28.48 -37.63 39.48
N SER A 675 -29.57 -37.62 38.70
CA SER A 675 -30.76 -36.73 38.69
C SER A 675 -32.01 -37.61 39.03
N PRO A 676 -33.32 -37.36 38.67
CA PRO A 676 -34.02 -36.23 38.01
C PRO A 676 -35.42 -35.84 38.60
N PHE A 677 -36.16 -34.93 37.93
CA PHE A 677 -37.59 -34.55 38.10
C PHE A 677 -38.03 -33.92 39.45
N GLY A 678 -39.14 -33.16 39.55
CA GLY A 678 -40.00 -32.57 38.51
C GLY A 678 -41.46 -32.26 38.95
N ARG A 679 -42.15 -31.38 38.21
CA ARG A 679 -43.58 -30.94 38.30
C ARG A 679 -43.93 -29.84 39.33
N SER A 680 -45.05 -29.10 39.23
CA SER A 680 -45.86 -28.54 38.11
C SER A 680 -47.13 -27.86 38.68
N ILE A 681 -47.70 -26.84 37.99
CA ILE A 681 -49.11 -26.31 37.98
C ILE A 681 -49.08 -24.77 37.86
N LYS A 682 -49.82 -24.07 36.97
CA LYS A 682 -50.56 -24.39 35.73
C LYS A 682 -50.83 -23.07 34.96
N ALA A 683 -50.75 -23.10 33.61
CA ALA A 683 -51.63 -22.42 32.62
C ALA A 683 -51.90 -20.87 32.71
N ARG A 684 -52.15 -20.10 31.64
CA ARG A 684 -52.47 -20.39 30.21
C ARG A 684 -52.37 -19.08 29.36
N LYS A 685 -51.85 -19.16 28.12
CA LYS A 685 -52.22 -18.36 26.90
C LYS A 685 -52.10 -16.80 26.94
N ASP A 686 -51.98 -16.05 25.83
CA ASP A 686 -52.04 -16.34 24.38
C ASP A 686 -51.15 -15.36 23.53
N ASN A 687 -50.80 -15.77 22.30
CA ASN A 687 -50.51 -14.99 21.07
C ASN A 687 -49.42 -13.88 20.91
N ARG A 688 -48.50 -14.19 19.97
CA ARG A 688 -48.06 -13.40 18.76
C ARG A 688 -47.08 -12.20 18.83
N LEU A 689 -46.23 -12.17 17.78
CA LEU A 689 -45.37 -11.07 17.30
C LEU A 689 -46.20 -9.91 16.70
N PRO A 690 -45.60 -8.71 16.48
CA PRO A 690 -45.27 -8.32 15.10
C PRO A 690 -43.96 -7.50 14.92
N LEU A 691 -43.79 -6.94 13.72
CA LEU A 691 -42.59 -6.28 13.17
C LEU A 691 -42.52 -4.75 13.43
N SER A 692 -41.45 -4.14 12.93
CA SER A 692 -41.16 -2.70 12.77
C SER A 692 -42.27 -1.86 12.10
N PRO A 693 -42.32 -0.55 12.39
CA PRO A 693 -42.96 0.46 11.54
C PRO A 693 -42.02 1.57 11.04
N MET A 694 -42.39 2.20 9.91
CA MET A 694 -41.89 3.53 9.51
C MET A 694 -42.90 4.64 9.91
N SER A 695 -42.47 5.90 9.78
CA SER A 695 -43.22 7.14 9.47
C SER A 695 -44.73 7.27 9.75
N PRO A 696 -45.16 8.41 10.33
CA PRO A 696 -46.52 8.94 10.15
C PRO A 696 -46.57 10.30 9.41
N LEU A 697 -47.51 10.42 8.46
CA LEU A 697 -48.06 11.70 7.96
C LEU A 697 -49.45 11.91 8.60
N SER A 698 -49.81 13.16 8.91
CA SER A 698 -51.12 13.58 9.46
C SER A 698 -51.25 15.12 9.48
N PRO A 699 -52.46 15.73 9.52
CA PRO A 699 -53.19 16.08 8.29
C PRO A 699 -53.61 17.56 8.20
N GLY A 700 -54.06 18.01 7.01
CA GLY A 700 -54.46 19.40 6.74
C GLY A 700 -55.97 19.68 6.73
N ILE A 701 -56.37 20.96 6.78
CA ILE A 701 -57.77 21.41 6.72
C ILE A 701 -57.97 22.64 5.78
N ARG A 702 -58.85 22.44 4.78
CA ARG A 702 -59.78 23.37 4.09
C ARG A 702 -59.32 24.66 3.36
N ARG A 703 -59.61 24.63 2.04
CA ARG A 703 -60.38 25.61 1.22
C ARG A 703 -59.80 27.01 0.92
N GLN A 704 -59.65 27.29 -0.38
CA GLN A 704 -60.66 28.06 -1.13
C GLN A 704 -60.66 27.67 -2.64
N HIS A 705 -61.54 28.27 -3.46
CA HIS A 705 -61.93 27.76 -4.78
C HIS A 705 -62.09 28.90 -5.81
N THR A 706 -61.21 28.96 -6.81
CA THR A 706 -61.33 29.60 -8.15
C THR A 706 -60.15 29.07 -9.00
N GLY A 707 -60.17 29.06 -10.33
CA GLY A 707 -61.22 29.44 -11.28
C GLY A 707 -60.61 30.15 -12.49
N HIS A 708 -60.85 29.63 -13.71
CA HIS A 708 -60.21 30.02 -14.99
C HIS A 708 -58.72 29.59 -15.10
N ALA A 709 -58.15 29.00 -16.17
CA ALA A 709 -58.43 28.83 -17.61
C ALA A 709 -57.51 29.69 -18.51
N SER A 710 -57.03 29.08 -19.62
CA SER A 710 -56.35 29.61 -20.83
C SER A 710 -55.79 31.04 -20.80
N ASP A 711 -54.57 31.32 -21.26
CA ASP A 711 -54.21 31.08 -22.67
C ASP A 711 -52.69 30.98 -22.98
N SER A 712 -52.34 31.05 -24.27
CA SER A 712 -51.04 30.78 -24.86
C SER A 712 -50.24 32.05 -25.23
N GLU A 713 -49.09 31.82 -25.90
CA GLU A 713 -48.32 32.74 -26.75
C GLU A 713 -47.25 33.69 -26.13
N LEU A 714 -46.02 33.49 -26.65
CA LEU A 714 -45.09 34.51 -27.17
C LEU A 714 -44.66 35.69 -26.27
N THR A 715 -43.44 35.60 -25.74
CA THR A 715 -42.30 36.30 -26.36
C THR A 715 -40.96 35.65 -25.99
#